data_AF-A0A7T5R0T3-F1
#
_entry.id   AF-A0A7T5R0T3-F1
#
_cell.length_a   1.000
_cell.length_b   1.000
_cell.length_c   1.000
_cell.angle_alpha   90.00
_cell.angle_beta   90.00
_cell.angle_gamma   90.00
#
_symmetry.space_group_name_H-M   'P 1'
#
loop_
_entity.id
_entity.type
_entity.pdbx_description
1 polymer ?
#
loop_
_entity_poly.entity_id
_entity_poly.type
_entity_poly.pdbx_seq_one_letter_code
_entity_poly.pdbx_strand_id
1 'polypeptide(L)'
;MANEFLKQSERFNQEHRVGEGERIAYGFMDGGRQLKFDENGNPASRPTREILVVKSPDQDPVLKQAIEVAKRDMSQMRTVEDKAKYLTSYTDRLMKDYYGTPKALDRIAGGASVGKEVSLGQMIEAGVGQCRHRALLFKVLADETGVPCALVRGRYVDGDVQGPHAWNEVKLEDGKRLLVDPTNKSIDKMDSPRVQAYRDLNERPLYSGAARIVPPSRSAVADVRDNLAKLPTVETVGKGTYIDIGKMSEPEINQLKKTLAQNHIEFNEKNSSLNGGTRVLALTGANEERFRGIIGGKYDPVVSPAIKPVTPDSLNSRSVMAALPTIPSNKGLYIDVNAMEPENLENLRKLLSQNGIDYSEKESSLNGGTKVLALTAEGEEKFKGVLSGKIDSIQPPTKPPVVNTTSSRPYLEAAQTIRTSKGLYIDVNAMKPDDIDNLKAALSRNGIEFRERTSAINGGTKVLALSQEGQERFNRIKAGEFEAALITLKPSTQVQFAEAAAPTPTPKPQAPATLAMAAQFEKAAPDSPSNKAAVDIDLRDPAKATAQSAKPAAVDIDIGAPVKSIMADVGSKVDKGMGRTSTSLYAGAQLSEGNVAGAAATVAAAEAQNKLLSKGVQFIGKRVPGIGAIITVGATLWSAGAQAAQGNLGKAAAELTAGVAEAAGNVVGFGAGDALREGVRAGVVAIAGEKYAPEKSGIREAAEVAYGALSKKGDAAASAPSSAGATANNYSNLSRAQLAEAIQKDPTLMDTAKLNDKEMPLSKALEDKTFRTEFIKNLESAQAKGHDLKDQIAMVKAYDKQLVAPAPAATTPAPATASLPSLPVMA
;
A
#
# COMPACT_ATOMS: atom_id res chain seq x y z
N MET A 1 25.16 -24.35 26.31
CA MET A 1 24.89 -23.57 25.09
C MET A 1 25.10 -22.06 25.23
N ALA A 2 25.01 -21.46 26.43
CA ALA A 2 25.11 -20.01 26.65
C ALA A 2 26.43 -19.33 26.21
N ASN A 3 27.43 -20.07 25.70
CA ASN A 3 28.74 -19.54 25.36
C ASN A 3 29.10 -19.71 23.86
N GLU A 4 28.25 -20.34 23.06
CA GLU A 4 28.55 -20.60 21.65
C GLU A 4 28.33 -19.35 20.78
N PHE A 5 27.24 -18.62 21.01
CA PHE A 5 26.99 -17.36 20.29
C PHE A 5 28.03 -16.28 20.63
N LEU A 6 28.55 -16.24 21.86
CA LEU A 6 29.62 -15.32 22.25
C LEU A 6 30.92 -15.67 21.52
N LYS A 7 31.30 -16.95 21.46
CA LYS A 7 32.44 -17.42 20.67
C LYS A 7 32.30 -17.06 19.19
N GLN A 8 31.11 -17.24 18.61
CA GLN A 8 30.84 -16.82 17.23
C GLN A 8 30.98 -15.30 17.05
N SER A 9 30.48 -14.52 18.01
CA SER A 9 30.57 -13.05 18.02
C SER A 9 32.02 -12.57 18.09
N GLU A 10 32.80 -13.13 19.01
CA GLU A 10 34.23 -12.84 19.15
C GLU A 10 35.01 -13.24 17.91
N ARG A 11 34.74 -14.42 17.36
CA ARG A 11 35.38 -14.89 16.13
C ARG A 11 35.05 -13.96 14.97
N PHE A 12 33.80 -13.56 14.77
CA PHE A 12 33.45 -12.59 13.73
C PHE A 12 34.10 -11.21 13.94
N ASN A 13 34.23 -10.77 15.19
CA ASN A 13 34.89 -9.50 15.51
C ASN A 13 36.41 -9.53 15.29
N GLN A 14 37.01 -10.72 15.14
CA GLN A 14 38.44 -10.93 14.85
C GLN A 14 38.70 -11.33 13.38
N GLU A 15 37.96 -12.30 12.87
CA GLU A 15 38.13 -12.90 11.53
C GLU A 15 37.32 -12.17 10.45
N HIS A 16 36.33 -11.38 10.86
CA HIS A 16 35.49 -10.58 9.95
C HIS A 16 34.69 -11.41 8.95
N ARG A 17 34.46 -12.68 9.28
CA ARG A 17 33.69 -13.61 8.48
C ARG A 17 32.88 -14.59 9.32
N VAL A 18 31.63 -14.84 8.92
CA VAL A 18 30.87 -16.04 9.28
C VAL A 18 30.60 -16.79 7.98
N GLY A 19 31.00 -18.06 7.91
CA GLY A 19 30.97 -18.85 6.67
C GLY A 19 29.56 -19.22 6.20
N GLU A 20 29.45 -19.65 4.94
CA GLU A 20 28.15 -20.03 4.35
C GLU A 20 27.50 -21.27 4.95
N GLY A 21 28.29 -22.17 5.55
CA GLY A 21 27.81 -23.35 6.26
C GLY A 21 27.53 -23.11 7.74
N GLU A 22 27.73 -21.88 8.23
CA GLU A 22 27.58 -21.54 9.63
C GLU A 22 26.41 -20.58 9.83
N ARG A 23 25.40 -21.01 10.59
CA ARG A 23 24.24 -20.19 10.94
C ARG A 23 24.58 -19.19 12.04
N ILE A 24 24.06 -17.98 11.95
CA ILE A 24 24.12 -17.01 13.05
C ILE A 24 23.34 -17.56 14.24
N ALA A 25 24.02 -17.72 15.38
CA ALA A 25 23.40 -18.19 16.60
C ALA A 25 22.51 -17.10 17.20
N TYR A 26 21.36 -17.48 17.76
CA TYR A 26 20.59 -16.53 18.57
C TYR A 26 21.38 -16.18 19.84
N GLY A 27 21.40 -14.89 20.16
CA GLY A 27 22.31 -14.28 21.12
C GLY A 27 23.55 -13.65 20.47
N PHE A 28 23.83 -13.88 19.17
CA PHE A 28 24.98 -13.28 18.48
C PHE A 28 25.02 -11.75 18.65
N MET A 29 26.20 -11.21 18.93
CA MET A 29 26.44 -9.82 19.24
C MET A 29 27.48 -9.19 18.29
N ASP A 30 27.18 -8.02 17.75
CA ASP A 30 28.09 -7.23 16.93
C ASP A 30 28.15 -5.76 17.38
N GLY A 31 29.13 -5.42 18.21
CA GLY A 31 29.46 -4.03 18.53
C GLY A 31 30.63 -3.45 17.75
N GLY A 32 30.98 -4.05 16.62
CA GLY A 32 32.03 -3.57 15.72
C GLY A 32 33.37 -4.29 15.90
N ARG A 33 34.37 -3.83 15.14
CA ARG A 33 35.69 -4.48 15.05
C ARG A 33 36.34 -4.55 16.42
N GLN A 34 36.94 -5.71 16.72
CA GLN A 34 37.73 -5.96 17.94
C GLN A 34 36.96 -5.83 19.26
N LEU A 35 35.65 -5.58 19.26
CA LEU A 35 34.87 -5.61 20.50
C LEU A 35 34.84 -7.05 21.02
N LYS A 36 35.25 -7.21 22.27
CA LYS A 36 35.16 -8.46 23.02
C LYS A 36 33.99 -8.39 24.00
N PHE A 37 33.47 -9.56 24.34
CA PHE A 37 32.40 -9.70 25.32
C PHE A 37 32.90 -10.58 26.48
N ASP A 38 32.47 -10.29 27.70
CA ASP A 38 32.68 -11.20 28.82
C ASP A 38 31.72 -12.40 28.72
N GLU A 39 31.84 -13.35 29.65
CA GLU A 39 31.00 -14.55 29.71
C GLU A 39 29.49 -14.26 29.89
N ASN A 40 29.14 -13.04 30.29
CA ASN A 40 27.76 -12.59 30.47
C ASN A 40 27.25 -11.78 29.25
N GLY A 41 28.08 -11.60 28.21
CA GLY A 41 27.75 -10.78 27.04
C GLY A 41 27.97 -9.29 27.24
N ASN A 42 28.55 -8.84 28.35
CA ASN A 42 28.88 -7.42 28.52
C ASN A 42 30.13 -7.07 27.70
N PRO A 43 30.24 -5.86 27.14
CA PRO A 43 31.44 -5.45 26.42
C PRO A 43 32.66 -5.42 27.34
N ALA A 44 33.66 -6.27 27.07
CA ALA A 44 34.92 -6.34 27.81
C ALA A 44 35.90 -5.21 27.45
N SER A 45 35.57 -4.41 26.43
CA SER A 45 36.29 -3.20 26.05
C SER A 45 35.31 -2.09 25.70
N ARG A 46 35.72 -0.83 25.83
CA ARG A 46 34.84 0.31 25.55
C ARG A 46 34.24 0.23 24.13
N PRO A 47 32.91 0.13 23.99
CA PRO A 47 32.29 0.12 22.67
C PRO A 47 32.45 1.48 22.00
N THR A 48 32.54 1.48 20.67
CA THR A 48 32.64 2.72 19.86
C THR A 48 31.31 3.08 19.18
N ARG A 49 30.31 2.21 19.32
CA ARG A 49 29.03 2.22 18.61
C ARG A 49 28.04 1.32 19.36
N GLU A 50 26.80 1.28 18.91
CA GLU A 50 25.77 0.35 19.37
C GLU A 50 26.17 -1.12 19.14
N ILE A 51 25.65 -2.00 19.99
CA ILE A 51 25.89 -3.44 19.98
C ILE A 51 24.65 -4.09 19.37
N LEU A 52 24.78 -4.68 18.18
CA LEU A 52 23.68 -5.38 17.55
C LEU A 52 23.49 -6.73 18.22
N VAL A 53 22.25 -7.11 18.51
CA VAL A 53 21.94 -8.42 19.11
C VAL A 53 20.93 -9.16 18.23
N VAL A 54 21.26 -10.39 17.84
CA VAL A 54 20.34 -11.28 17.12
C VAL A 54 19.57 -12.10 18.14
N LYS A 55 18.46 -11.52 18.64
CA LYS A 55 17.55 -12.21 19.55
C LYS A 55 16.83 -13.37 18.87
N SER A 56 16.39 -14.37 19.64
CA SER A 56 15.59 -15.45 19.08
C SER A 56 14.22 -14.93 18.60
N PRO A 57 13.55 -15.62 17.66
CA PRO A 57 12.22 -15.22 17.19
C PRO A 57 11.17 -15.09 18.31
N ASP A 58 11.32 -15.83 19.41
CA ASP A 58 10.42 -15.74 20.57
C ASP A 58 10.68 -14.49 21.43
N GLN A 59 11.89 -13.94 21.37
CA GLN A 59 12.29 -12.71 22.04
C GLN A 59 12.19 -11.46 21.14
N ASP A 60 12.07 -11.65 19.83
CA ASP A 60 12.01 -10.59 18.82
C ASP A 60 10.88 -10.90 17.81
N PRO A 61 9.63 -10.52 18.12
CA PRO A 61 8.47 -10.84 17.28
C PRO A 61 8.51 -10.14 15.91
N VAL A 62 9.22 -9.01 15.80
CA VAL A 62 9.37 -8.29 14.53
C VAL A 62 10.32 -9.06 13.61
N LEU A 63 11.45 -9.52 14.14
CA LEU A 63 12.36 -10.39 13.39
C LEU A 63 11.66 -11.70 13.01
N LYS A 64 10.89 -12.31 13.92
CA LYS A 64 10.04 -13.48 13.64
C LYS A 64 9.12 -13.23 12.45
N GLN A 65 8.39 -12.11 12.44
CA GLN A 65 7.52 -11.76 11.33
C GLN A 65 8.29 -11.59 10.01
N ALA A 66 9.46 -10.96 10.03
CA ALA A 66 10.30 -10.80 8.84
C ALA A 66 10.77 -12.15 8.28
N ILE A 67 11.18 -13.08 9.16
CA ILE A 67 11.57 -14.45 8.80
C ILE A 67 10.40 -15.19 8.14
N GLU A 68 9.21 -15.14 8.74
CA GLU A 68 8.04 -15.85 8.21
C GLU A 68 7.55 -15.27 6.87
N VAL A 69 7.68 -13.95 6.67
CA VAL A 69 7.44 -13.33 5.37
C VAL A 69 8.46 -13.82 4.33
N ALA A 70 9.75 -13.87 4.67
CA ALA A 70 10.78 -14.38 3.77
C ALA A 70 10.53 -15.85 3.39
N LYS A 71 10.28 -16.73 4.37
CA LYS A 71 9.96 -18.16 4.12
C LYS A 71 8.76 -18.32 3.19
N ARG A 72 7.67 -17.59 3.45
CA ARG A 72 6.45 -17.65 2.63
C ARG A 72 6.72 -17.20 1.19
N ASP A 73 7.30 -16.03 1.01
CA ASP A 73 7.46 -15.41 -0.30
C ASP A 73 8.52 -16.13 -1.15
N MET A 74 9.50 -16.77 -0.51
CA MET A 74 10.55 -17.55 -1.18
C MET A 74 10.17 -19.01 -1.44
N SER A 75 9.02 -19.49 -0.94
CA SER A 75 8.60 -20.90 -1.06
C SER A 75 8.49 -21.39 -2.50
N GLN A 76 8.22 -20.50 -3.46
CA GLN A 76 8.10 -20.82 -4.89
C GLN A 76 9.38 -20.50 -5.68
N MET A 77 10.40 -19.91 -5.05
CA MET A 77 11.65 -19.54 -5.73
C MET A 77 12.53 -20.78 -5.88
N ARG A 78 12.87 -21.10 -7.13
CA ARG A 78 13.59 -22.34 -7.46
C ARG A 78 15.09 -22.20 -7.26
N THR A 79 15.67 -21.05 -7.58
CA THR A 79 17.12 -20.86 -7.57
C THR A 79 17.59 -20.09 -6.33
N VAL A 80 18.81 -20.37 -5.90
CA VAL A 80 19.50 -19.62 -4.84
C VAL A 80 19.72 -18.16 -5.27
N GLU A 81 19.95 -17.92 -6.56
CA GLU A 81 20.10 -16.57 -7.10
C GLU A 81 18.81 -15.73 -6.97
N ASP A 82 17.64 -16.29 -7.30
CA ASP A 82 16.36 -15.60 -7.16
C ASP A 82 16.05 -15.30 -5.69
N LYS A 83 16.35 -16.26 -4.82
CA LYS A 83 16.27 -16.09 -3.36
C LYS A 83 17.18 -14.97 -2.87
N ALA A 84 18.42 -14.88 -3.35
CA ALA A 84 19.35 -13.80 -3.00
C ALA A 84 18.85 -12.42 -3.50
N LYS A 85 18.32 -12.35 -4.73
CA LYS A 85 17.68 -11.14 -5.29
C LYS A 85 16.52 -10.66 -4.43
N TYR A 86 15.66 -11.59 -4.04
CA TYR A 86 14.54 -11.29 -3.16
C TYR A 86 15.02 -10.78 -1.80
N LEU A 87 15.92 -11.51 -1.13
CA LEU A 87 16.41 -11.14 0.20
C LEU A 87 17.14 -9.79 0.20
N THR A 88 17.86 -9.45 -0.87
CA THR A 88 18.55 -8.16 -1.01
C THR A 88 17.53 -7.02 -1.01
N SER A 89 16.51 -7.15 -1.87
CA SER A 89 15.43 -6.17 -1.98
C SER A 89 14.58 -6.12 -0.70
N TYR A 90 14.35 -7.26 -0.06
CA TYR A 90 13.55 -7.33 1.14
C TYR A 90 14.25 -6.70 2.34
N THR A 91 15.54 -6.98 2.52
CA THR A 91 16.39 -6.34 3.53
C THR A 91 16.43 -4.83 3.35
N ASP A 92 16.62 -4.34 2.11
CA ASP A 92 16.58 -2.90 1.81
C ASP A 92 15.23 -2.28 2.17
N ARG A 93 14.10 -2.94 1.85
CA ARG A 93 12.77 -2.44 2.23
C ARG A 93 12.56 -2.39 3.74
N LEU A 94 13.05 -3.39 4.48
CA LEU A 94 12.93 -3.45 5.94
C LEU A 94 13.77 -2.37 6.64
N MET A 95 14.91 -1.99 6.07
CA MET A 95 15.83 -1.01 6.64
C MET A 95 16.08 0.17 5.69
N LYS A 96 15.03 0.71 5.06
CA LYS A 96 15.09 1.64 3.91
C LYS A 96 15.95 2.89 4.15
N ASP A 97 15.95 3.42 5.36
CA ASP A 97 16.64 4.66 5.68
C ASP A 97 18.07 4.39 6.15
N TYR A 98 18.99 5.28 5.78
CA TYR A 98 20.38 5.15 6.16
C TYR A 98 20.58 5.55 7.64
N TYR A 99 21.14 4.62 8.42
CA TYR A 99 21.49 4.86 9.82
C TYR A 99 22.63 5.88 9.89
N GLY A 100 22.46 6.99 10.60
CA GLY A 100 23.45 8.09 10.67
C GLY A 100 22.88 9.49 10.45
N THR A 101 21.63 9.61 10.00
CA THR A 101 20.89 10.87 10.21
C THR A 101 20.45 10.93 11.67
N PRO A 102 20.56 12.07 12.37
CA PRO A 102 20.11 12.19 13.77
C PRO A 102 18.67 11.69 13.96
N LYS A 103 17.78 12.00 13.01
CA LYS A 103 16.38 11.54 12.97
C LYS A 103 16.21 10.02 12.82
N ALA A 104 17.20 9.31 12.27
CA ALA A 104 17.16 7.84 12.17
C ALA A 104 17.44 7.17 13.52
N LEU A 105 18.30 7.75 14.35
CA LEU A 105 18.63 7.21 15.67
C LEU A 105 17.48 7.38 16.66
N ASP A 106 16.75 8.50 16.57
CA ASP A 106 15.60 8.80 17.43
C ASP A 106 14.43 7.83 17.25
N ARG A 107 14.36 7.13 16.11
CA ARG A 107 13.31 6.15 15.81
C ARG A 107 13.54 4.79 16.46
N ILE A 108 14.76 4.52 16.91
CA ILE A 108 15.07 3.25 17.58
C ILE A 108 14.60 3.36 19.02
N ALA A 109 13.62 2.55 19.40
CA ALA A 109 13.09 2.53 20.76
C ALA A 109 14.24 2.28 21.77
N GLY A 110 14.42 3.20 22.73
CA GLY A 110 15.52 3.17 23.70
C GLY A 110 16.82 3.86 23.24
N GLY A 111 16.87 4.29 21.98
CA GLY A 111 17.97 4.97 21.31
C GLY A 111 19.14 4.04 20.97
N ALA A 112 19.76 4.25 19.80
CA ALA A 112 21.00 3.56 19.44
C ALA A 112 22.20 4.43 19.80
N SER A 113 22.59 4.41 21.07
CA SER A 113 23.82 5.06 21.54
C SER A 113 24.96 4.06 21.68
N VAL A 114 26.18 4.59 21.75
CA VAL A 114 27.39 3.80 21.99
C VAL A 114 27.22 2.85 23.17
N GLY A 115 27.48 1.56 22.95
CA GLY A 115 27.42 0.51 23.96
C GLY A 115 26.02 0.00 24.33
N LYS A 116 24.96 0.60 23.80
CA LYS A 116 23.62 0.04 23.99
C LYS A 116 23.37 -1.12 23.04
N GLU A 117 22.69 -2.13 23.56
CA GLU A 117 22.15 -3.21 22.76
C GLU A 117 20.97 -2.74 21.91
N VAL A 118 20.96 -3.15 20.65
CA VAL A 118 19.85 -2.92 19.72
C VAL A 118 19.58 -4.21 18.94
N SER A 119 18.35 -4.71 18.98
CA SER A 119 17.98 -5.92 18.25
C SER A 119 17.71 -5.63 16.77
N LEU A 120 17.80 -6.66 15.93
CA LEU A 120 17.41 -6.53 14.52
C LEU A 120 15.93 -6.12 14.36
N GLY A 121 15.02 -6.60 15.23
CA GLY A 121 13.63 -6.16 15.24
C GLY A 121 13.47 -4.66 15.47
N GLN A 122 14.17 -4.10 16.46
CA GLN A 122 14.15 -2.65 16.71
C GLN A 122 14.64 -1.84 15.49
N MET A 123 15.65 -2.37 14.78
CA MET A 123 16.15 -1.74 13.54
C MET A 123 15.13 -1.82 12.40
N ILE A 124 14.42 -2.95 12.28
CA ILE A 124 13.34 -3.14 11.29
C ILE A 124 12.17 -2.20 11.58
N GLU A 125 11.71 -2.10 12.84
CA GLU A 125 10.61 -1.20 13.23
C GLU A 125 10.94 0.26 12.94
N ALA A 126 12.18 0.66 13.25
CA ALA A 126 12.66 2.00 12.98
C ALA A 126 12.85 2.24 11.46
N GLY A 127 12.99 1.18 10.66
CA GLY A 127 13.23 1.25 9.22
C GLY A 127 14.62 1.77 8.86
N VAL A 128 15.61 1.59 9.75
CA VAL A 128 16.93 2.20 9.64
C VAL A 128 18.03 1.15 9.66
N GLY A 129 19.05 1.33 8.82
CA GLY A 129 20.20 0.42 8.78
C GLY A 129 21.39 1.00 8.02
N GLN A 130 22.58 0.60 8.44
CA GLN A 130 23.86 0.79 7.73
C GLN A 130 24.28 -0.57 7.18
N CYS A 131 25.44 -0.64 6.54
CA CYS A 131 25.95 -1.86 5.93
C CYS A 131 26.02 -3.06 6.88
N ARG A 132 26.52 -2.90 8.11
CA ARG A 132 26.53 -4.01 9.07
C ARG A 132 25.14 -4.48 9.50
N HIS A 133 24.19 -3.55 9.63
CA HIS A 133 22.81 -3.84 10.04
C HIS A 133 22.12 -4.68 8.97
N ARG A 134 22.21 -4.18 7.74
CA ARG A 134 21.60 -4.80 6.57
C ARG A 134 22.26 -6.13 6.22
N ALA A 135 23.58 -6.22 6.25
CA ALA A 135 24.29 -7.48 5.95
C ALA A 135 24.04 -8.56 7.01
N LEU A 136 23.94 -8.18 8.30
CA LEU A 136 23.59 -9.11 9.38
C LEU A 136 22.13 -9.58 9.24
N LEU A 137 21.18 -8.67 8.98
CA LEU A 137 19.78 -9.04 8.72
C LEU A 137 19.67 -9.97 7.51
N PHE A 138 20.35 -9.65 6.40
CA PHE A 138 20.38 -10.51 5.22
C PHE A 138 20.88 -11.92 5.57
N LYS A 139 21.99 -12.02 6.32
CA LYS A 139 22.56 -13.31 6.74
C LYS A 139 21.57 -14.10 7.59
N VAL A 140 20.93 -13.47 8.58
CA VAL A 140 19.90 -14.14 9.41
C VAL A 140 18.75 -14.63 8.55
N LEU A 141 18.21 -13.80 7.64
CA LEU A 141 17.13 -14.22 6.75
C LEU A 141 17.56 -15.35 5.81
N ALA A 142 18.80 -15.32 5.32
CA ALA A 142 19.37 -16.37 4.47
C ALA A 142 19.46 -17.70 5.23
N ASP A 143 19.94 -17.67 6.48
CA ASP A 143 20.02 -18.85 7.34
C ASP A 143 18.66 -19.48 7.61
N GLU A 144 17.64 -18.66 7.89
CA GLU A 144 16.27 -19.13 8.16
C GLU A 144 15.52 -19.65 6.91
N THR A 145 16.05 -19.36 5.72
CA THR A 145 15.42 -19.72 4.44
C THR A 145 16.26 -20.69 3.61
N GLY A 146 17.36 -21.19 4.18
CA GLY A 146 18.23 -22.20 3.57
C GLY A 146 19.08 -21.67 2.41
N VAL A 147 19.36 -20.36 2.38
CA VAL A 147 20.27 -19.75 1.39
C VAL A 147 21.70 -19.82 1.94
N PRO A 148 22.63 -20.55 1.30
CA PRO A 148 24.01 -20.67 1.78
C PRO A 148 24.74 -19.33 1.61
N CYS A 149 24.86 -18.60 2.72
CA CYS A 149 25.30 -17.22 2.73
C CYS A 149 26.40 -16.99 3.77
N ALA A 150 27.52 -16.37 3.40
CA ALA A 150 28.50 -15.86 4.33
C ALA A 150 28.21 -14.40 4.70
N LEU A 151 28.52 -14.01 5.93
CA LEU A 151 28.59 -12.61 6.36
C LEU A 151 30.05 -12.17 6.34
N VAL A 152 30.33 -11.03 5.71
CA VAL A 152 31.69 -10.53 5.50
C VAL A 152 31.81 -9.08 5.94
N ARG A 153 32.93 -8.74 6.57
CA ARG A 153 33.30 -7.37 6.93
C ARG A 153 34.66 -7.02 6.36
N GLY A 154 34.77 -5.82 5.80
CA GLY A 154 35.99 -5.36 5.17
C GLY A 154 35.99 -3.85 4.94
N ARG A 155 36.53 -3.43 3.80
CA ARG A 155 36.47 -2.07 3.28
C ARG A 155 35.81 -2.06 1.91
N TYR A 156 35.02 -1.03 1.64
CA TYR A 156 34.52 -0.71 0.30
C TYR A 156 35.28 0.50 -0.22
N VAL A 157 35.72 0.45 -1.48
CA VAL A 157 36.50 1.50 -2.16
C VAL A 157 36.02 1.63 -3.59
N ASP A 158 35.22 2.66 -3.86
CA ASP A 158 34.66 2.97 -5.17
C ASP A 158 34.76 4.48 -5.43
N GLY A 159 35.74 4.88 -6.24
CA GLY A 159 36.08 6.29 -6.45
C GLY A 159 36.44 6.99 -5.14
N ASP A 160 35.69 8.06 -4.81
CA ASP A 160 35.85 8.82 -3.56
C ASP A 160 35.11 8.18 -2.36
N VAL A 161 34.29 7.15 -2.58
CA VAL A 161 33.57 6.45 -1.51
C VAL A 161 34.47 5.36 -0.94
N GLN A 162 35.09 5.65 0.21
CA GLN A 162 35.91 4.70 0.94
C GLN A 162 35.46 4.57 2.40
N GLY A 163 35.37 3.35 2.91
CA GLY A 163 35.16 3.15 4.33
C GLY A 163 35.02 1.70 4.78
N PRO A 164 34.95 1.47 6.11
CA PRO A 164 34.50 0.21 6.68
C PRO A 164 33.15 -0.21 6.10
N HIS A 165 33.05 -1.46 5.66
CA HIS A 165 31.83 -1.97 5.04
C HIS A 165 31.56 -3.41 5.45
N ALA A 166 30.31 -3.84 5.31
CA ALA A 166 29.89 -5.22 5.51
C ALA A 166 28.91 -5.62 4.39
N TRP A 167 29.03 -6.86 3.94
CA TRP A 167 28.27 -7.41 2.83
C TRP A 167 28.14 -8.93 3.00
N ASN A 168 27.53 -9.59 2.03
CA ASN A 168 27.29 -11.01 2.05
C ASN A 168 27.89 -11.70 0.83
N GLU A 169 28.19 -12.98 0.94
CA GLU A 169 28.50 -13.83 -0.21
C GLU A 169 27.50 -14.97 -0.27
N VAL A 170 26.87 -15.22 -1.41
CA VAL A 170 25.93 -16.33 -1.57
C VAL A 170 26.53 -17.38 -2.48
N LYS A 171 26.58 -18.64 -2.03
CA LYS A 171 27.05 -19.76 -2.84
C LYS A 171 25.91 -20.31 -3.71
N LEU A 172 26.10 -20.33 -5.01
CA LEU A 172 25.15 -20.87 -5.97
C LEU A 172 25.25 -22.40 -6.04
N GLU A 173 24.25 -23.00 -6.68
CA GLU A 173 24.14 -24.46 -6.88
C GLU A 173 25.32 -25.02 -7.68
N ASP A 174 25.88 -24.23 -8.61
CA ASP A 174 27.05 -24.60 -9.41
C ASP A 174 28.39 -24.39 -8.66
N GLY A 175 28.33 -24.00 -7.38
CA GLY A 175 29.49 -23.74 -6.55
C GLY A 175 30.11 -22.35 -6.72
N LYS A 176 29.68 -21.56 -7.71
CA LYS A 176 30.09 -20.16 -7.83
C LYS A 176 29.53 -19.33 -6.68
N ARG A 177 30.03 -18.11 -6.53
CA ARG A 177 29.54 -17.17 -5.52
C ARG A 177 29.04 -15.89 -6.16
N LEU A 178 28.07 -15.27 -5.48
CA LEU A 178 27.64 -13.91 -5.71
C LEU A 178 28.11 -13.06 -4.54
N LEU A 179 28.59 -11.85 -4.83
CA LEU A 179 28.69 -10.79 -3.84
C LEU A 179 27.33 -10.12 -3.75
N VAL A 180 26.80 -9.99 -2.53
CA VAL A 180 25.49 -9.39 -2.27
C VAL A 180 25.68 -8.24 -1.27
N ASP A 181 25.29 -7.04 -1.67
CA ASP A 181 25.33 -5.85 -0.82
C ASP A 181 23.94 -5.20 -0.74
N PRO A 182 23.18 -5.49 0.33
CA PRO A 182 21.86 -4.89 0.54
C PRO A 182 21.89 -3.39 0.85
N THR A 183 23.06 -2.81 1.13
CA THR A 183 23.23 -1.36 1.31
C THR A 183 23.23 -0.66 -0.04
N ASN A 184 24.00 -1.22 -0.98
CA ASN A 184 24.13 -0.71 -2.34
C ASN A 184 23.12 -1.34 -3.32
N LYS A 185 22.17 -2.14 -2.79
CA LYS A 185 21.15 -2.87 -3.53
C LYS A 185 21.72 -3.67 -4.70
N SER A 186 22.89 -4.26 -4.51
CA SER A 186 23.63 -4.91 -5.59
C SER A 186 23.84 -6.39 -5.36
N ILE A 187 23.89 -7.09 -6.48
CA ILE A 187 24.24 -8.49 -6.58
C ILE A 187 25.18 -8.60 -7.77
N ASP A 188 26.40 -9.00 -7.50
CA ASP A 188 27.47 -9.01 -8.47
C ASP A 188 28.08 -10.42 -8.52
N LYS A 189 28.36 -10.92 -9.72
CA LYS A 189 29.18 -12.13 -9.87
C LYS A 189 30.60 -11.83 -9.42
N MET A 190 31.30 -12.81 -8.85
CA MET A 190 32.66 -12.61 -8.31
C MET A 190 33.70 -12.14 -9.34
N ASP A 191 33.45 -12.34 -10.64
CA ASP A 191 34.27 -11.86 -11.75
C ASP A 191 33.91 -10.45 -12.24
N SER A 192 32.85 -9.84 -11.69
CA SER A 192 32.46 -8.46 -12.00
C SER A 192 33.55 -7.48 -11.55
N PRO A 193 33.94 -6.49 -12.38
CA PRO A 193 34.90 -5.46 -12.00
C PRO A 193 34.52 -4.73 -10.70
N ARG A 194 33.22 -4.58 -10.44
CA ARG A 194 32.70 -3.92 -9.23
C ARG A 194 33.10 -4.64 -7.94
N VAL A 195 33.32 -5.95 -8.00
CA VAL A 195 33.75 -6.75 -6.84
C VAL A 195 35.15 -6.36 -6.35
N GLN A 196 35.98 -5.72 -7.19
CA GLN A 196 37.31 -5.22 -6.81
C GLN A 196 37.26 -4.03 -5.83
N ALA A 197 36.10 -3.38 -5.70
CA ALA A 197 35.88 -2.35 -4.70
C ALA A 197 35.89 -2.92 -3.27
N TYR A 198 35.65 -4.23 -3.11
CA TYR A 198 35.58 -4.90 -1.82
C TYR A 198 36.94 -5.46 -1.41
N ARG A 199 37.41 -5.01 -0.25
CA ARG A 199 38.77 -5.26 0.25
C ARG A 199 38.73 -5.83 1.65
N ASP A 200 39.79 -6.55 2.01
CA ASP A 200 40.04 -6.93 3.39
C ASP A 200 40.34 -5.69 4.26
N LEU A 201 40.58 -5.91 5.56
CA LEU A 201 40.92 -4.83 6.48
C LEU A 201 42.27 -4.17 6.20
N ASN A 202 43.16 -4.85 5.49
CA ASN A 202 44.48 -4.38 5.09
C ASN A 202 44.46 -3.77 3.68
N GLU A 203 43.27 -3.44 3.17
CA GLU A 203 43.03 -2.84 1.85
C GLU A 203 43.44 -3.70 0.65
N ARG A 204 43.71 -4.99 0.89
CA ARG A 204 43.99 -5.95 -0.17
C ARG A 204 42.67 -6.34 -0.83
N PRO A 205 42.60 -6.40 -2.17
CA PRO A 205 41.41 -6.91 -2.86
C PRO A 205 41.03 -8.28 -2.31
N LEU A 206 39.78 -8.44 -1.87
CA LEU A 206 39.34 -9.71 -1.28
C LEU A 206 39.14 -10.79 -2.35
N TYR A 207 38.88 -10.35 -3.58
CA TYR A 207 38.57 -11.20 -4.73
C TYR A 207 39.53 -10.85 -5.87
N SER A 208 40.51 -11.73 -6.12
CA SER A 208 41.60 -11.48 -7.07
C SER A 208 41.40 -12.11 -8.47
N GLY A 209 40.18 -12.52 -8.81
CA GLY A 209 39.86 -13.22 -10.06
C GLY A 209 39.28 -12.36 -11.19
N ALA A 210 38.73 -11.18 -10.87
CA ALA A 210 38.27 -10.24 -11.88
C ALA A 210 39.49 -9.55 -12.51
N ALA A 211 39.58 -9.49 -13.85
CA ALA A 211 40.63 -8.75 -14.53
C ALA A 211 40.67 -7.31 -14.01
N ARG A 212 41.84 -6.85 -13.57
CA ARG A 212 42.03 -5.54 -12.94
C ARG A 212 41.64 -4.43 -13.92
N ILE A 213 40.38 -4.00 -13.91
CA ILE A 213 40.00 -2.70 -14.45
C ILE A 213 40.39 -1.73 -13.35
N VAL A 214 41.63 -1.25 -13.40
CA VAL A 214 42.04 -0.11 -12.58
C VAL A 214 41.07 1.01 -12.96
N PRO A 215 40.16 1.46 -12.08
CA PRO A 215 39.44 2.69 -12.36
C PRO A 215 40.50 3.76 -12.65
N PRO A 216 40.36 4.55 -13.72
CA PRO A 216 41.36 5.53 -14.09
C PRO A 216 41.78 6.30 -12.84
N SER A 217 43.09 6.47 -12.63
CA SER A 217 43.61 7.23 -11.49
C SER A 217 42.93 8.60 -11.41
N ARG A 218 42.95 9.26 -10.25
CA ARG A 218 42.48 10.67 -10.16
C ARG A 218 43.08 11.57 -11.23
N SER A 219 44.30 11.31 -11.71
CA SER A 219 44.85 12.03 -12.86
C SER A 219 44.13 11.68 -14.15
N ALA A 220 43.87 10.40 -14.43
CA ALA A 220 43.15 9.99 -15.63
C ALA A 220 41.66 10.39 -15.62
N VAL A 221 40.97 10.42 -14.46
CA VAL A 221 39.60 10.95 -14.36
C VAL A 221 39.59 12.48 -14.48
N ALA A 222 40.58 13.18 -13.91
CA ALA A 222 40.74 14.62 -14.13
C ALA A 222 41.07 14.92 -15.59
N ASP A 223 41.96 14.16 -16.23
CA ASP A 223 42.30 14.29 -17.65
C ASP A 223 41.08 14.00 -18.53
N VAL A 224 40.30 12.96 -18.21
CA VAL A 224 39.04 12.66 -18.91
C VAL A 224 38.03 13.78 -18.69
N ARG A 225 37.86 14.28 -17.47
CA ARG A 225 36.95 15.39 -17.16
C ARG A 225 37.37 16.68 -17.86
N ASP A 226 38.65 17.01 -17.86
CA ASP A 226 39.20 18.23 -18.48
C ASP A 226 39.16 18.14 -20.00
N ASN A 227 39.25 16.94 -20.57
CA ASN A 227 39.02 16.70 -22.00
C ASN A 227 37.52 16.69 -22.36
N LEU A 228 36.65 16.20 -21.46
CA LEU A 228 35.20 16.21 -21.65
C LEU A 228 34.58 17.59 -21.42
N ALA A 229 35.17 18.44 -20.56
CA ALA A 229 34.75 19.82 -20.34
C ALA A 229 35.09 20.75 -21.53
N LYS A 230 35.97 20.30 -22.42
CA LYS A 230 36.27 20.95 -23.70
C LYS A 230 35.33 20.50 -24.82
N LEU A 231 34.37 19.61 -24.52
CA LEU A 231 33.44 19.17 -25.54
C LEU A 231 32.54 20.32 -25.99
N PRO A 232 32.18 20.36 -27.28
CA PRO A 232 31.07 21.16 -27.76
C PRO A 232 29.77 20.84 -27.01
N THR A 233 28.76 21.68 -27.23
CA THR A 233 27.47 21.68 -26.55
C THR A 233 26.90 20.26 -26.34
N VAL A 234 26.74 19.88 -25.08
CA VAL A 234 26.01 18.68 -24.69
C VAL A 234 24.54 19.07 -24.51
N GLU A 235 23.66 18.49 -25.29
CA GLU A 235 22.22 18.76 -25.22
C GLU A 235 21.49 17.52 -24.72
N THR A 236 20.68 17.69 -23.68
CA THR A 236 19.72 16.67 -23.28
C THR A 236 18.37 17.04 -23.86
N VAL A 237 17.81 16.19 -24.74
CA VAL A 237 16.48 16.41 -25.32
C VAL A 237 15.67 15.11 -25.22
N GLY A 238 14.58 15.14 -24.45
CA GLY A 238 13.70 13.99 -24.25
C GLY A 238 14.39 12.83 -23.53
N LYS A 239 14.41 11.64 -24.15
CA LYS A 239 14.92 10.37 -23.56
C LYS A 239 16.41 10.07 -23.81
N GLY A 240 17.21 11.08 -24.16
CA GLY A 240 18.62 10.86 -24.44
C GLY A 240 19.49 12.11 -24.35
N THR A 241 20.77 11.88 -24.12
CA THR A 241 21.82 12.90 -24.17
C THR A 241 22.54 12.84 -25.52
N TYR A 242 22.73 13.99 -26.14
CA TYR A 242 23.39 14.14 -27.44
C TYR A 242 24.63 15.01 -27.29
N ILE A 243 25.75 14.55 -27.82
CA ILE A 243 26.98 15.32 -27.93
C ILE A 243 27.10 15.80 -29.37
N ASP A 244 26.99 17.11 -29.62
CA ASP A 244 27.17 17.67 -30.95
C ASP A 244 28.63 17.52 -31.39
N ILE A 245 28.89 16.77 -32.45
CA ILE A 245 30.24 16.56 -32.98
C ILE A 245 30.44 17.21 -34.36
N GLY A 246 29.46 17.94 -34.89
CA GLY A 246 29.55 18.46 -36.26
C GLY A 246 30.53 19.62 -36.45
N LYS A 247 31.00 20.22 -35.36
CA LYS A 247 32.06 21.24 -35.37
C LYS A 247 33.45 20.67 -35.00
N MET A 248 33.53 19.38 -34.68
CA MET A 248 34.79 18.73 -34.31
C MET A 248 35.53 18.20 -35.54
N SER A 249 36.85 18.20 -35.49
CA SER A 249 37.67 17.50 -36.48
C SER A 249 37.63 15.98 -36.25
N GLU A 250 37.83 15.18 -37.31
CA GLU A 250 37.80 13.71 -37.17
C GLU A 250 38.77 13.13 -36.12
N PRO A 251 39.99 13.65 -35.93
CA PRO A 251 40.85 13.21 -34.83
C PRO A 251 40.22 13.44 -33.45
N GLU A 252 39.55 14.56 -33.23
CA GLU A 252 38.86 14.86 -31.98
C GLU A 252 37.65 13.95 -31.78
N ILE A 253 36.89 13.68 -32.85
CA ILE A 253 35.76 12.74 -32.83
C ILE A 253 36.25 11.34 -32.44
N ASN A 254 37.34 10.86 -33.04
CA ASN A 254 37.91 9.54 -32.74
C ASN A 254 38.45 9.46 -31.31
N GLN A 255 39.07 10.53 -30.81
CA GLN A 255 39.55 10.59 -29.43
C GLN A 255 38.38 10.59 -28.42
N LEU A 256 37.30 11.30 -28.72
CA LEU A 256 36.07 11.28 -27.91
C LEU A 256 35.44 9.88 -27.88
N LYS A 257 35.25 9.26 -29.05
CA LYS A 257 34.71 7.89 -29.16
C LYS A 257 35.53 6.88 -28.36
N LYS A 258 36.86 6.96 -28.45
CA LYS A 258 37.79 6.13 -27.68
C LYS A 258 37.61 6.36 -26.17
N THR A 259 37.46 7.61 -25.75
CA THR A 259 37.25 7.97 -24.34
C THR A 259 35.91 7.43 -23.81
N LEU A 260 34.83 7.56 -24.58
CA LEU A 260 33.51 7.01 -24.21
C LEU A 260 33.56 5.48 -24.11
N ALA A 261 34.19 4.81 -25.07
CA ALA A 261 34.36 3.36 -25.07
C ALA A 261 35.20 2.86 -23.88
N GLN A 262 36.29 3.55 -23.54
CA GLN A 262 37.13 3.24 -22.37
C GLN A 262 36.38 3.36 -21.04
N ASN A 263 35.32 4.15 -21.00
CA ASN A 263 34.46 4.31 -19.83
C ASN A 263 33.17 3.47 -19.91
N HIS A 264 33.11 2.51 -20.84
CA HIS A 264 31.94 1.64 -21.04
C HIS A 264 30.64 2.42 -21.28
N ILE A 265 30.73 3.51 -22.05
CA ILE A 265 29.60 4.30 -22.51
C ILE A 265 29.37 3.97 -23.98
N GLU A 266 28.29 3.25 -24.25
CA GLU A 266 27.87 2.99 -25.63
C GLU A 266 27.21 4.24 -26.22
N PHE A 267 27.48 4.49 -27.50
CA PHE A 267 26.95 5.64 -28.23
C PHE A 267 26.55 5.23 -29.65
N ASN A 268 25.60 5.96 -30.23
CA ASN A 268 25.26 5.84 -31.64
C ASN A 268 25.51 7.16 -32.37
N GLU A 269 26.32 7.12 -33.43
CA GLU A 269 26.57 8.29 -34.26
C GLU A 269 25.46 8.46 -35.30
N LYS A 270 24.84 9.62 -35.35
CA LYS A 270 23.78 9.94 -36.31
C LYS A 270 23.71 11.42 -36.63
N ASN A 271 23.03 11.78 -37.71
CA ASN A 271 22.64 13.17 -37.95
C ASN A 271 21.39 13.51 -37.12
N SER A 272 21.45 14.57 -36.33
CA SER A 272 20.34 15.02 -35.49
C SER A 272 19.43 15.99 -36.25
N SER A 273 18.15 15.64 -36.40
CA SER A 273 17.14 16.57 -36.91
C SER A 273 16.86 17.73 -35.94
N LEU A 274 17.16 17.55 -34.66
CA LEU A 274 17.00 18.59 -33.63
C LEU A 274 18.05 19.68 -33.74
N ASN A 275 19.24 19.34 -34.25
CA ASN A 275 20.38 20.27 -34.35
C ASN A 275 20.65 20.64 -35.81
N GLY A 276 19.60 20.89 -36.59
CA GLY A 276 19.74 21.34 -37.98
C GLY A 276 20.45 20.34 -38.92
N GLY A 277 20.43 19.04 -38.62
CA GLY A 277 21.08 17.99 -39.41
C GLY A 277 22.54 17.69 -39.01
N THR A 278 23.02 18.29 -37.92
CA THR A 278 24.41 18.16 -37.45
C THR A 278 24.71 16.73 -36.94
N ARG A 279 25.94 16.23 -37.15
CA ARG A 279 26.39 14.92 -36.61
C ARG A 279 26.44 14.98 -35.08
N VAL A 280 25.88 13.96 -34.43
CA VAL A 280 25.87 13.83 -32.96
C VAL A 280 26.25 12.42 -32.53
N LEU A 281 26.78 12.28 -31.31
CA LEU A 281 26.83 11.01 -30.59
C LEU A 281 25.66 10.94 -29.62
N ALA A 282 24.77 9.97 -29.83
CA ALA A 282 23.58 9.76 -29.00
C ALA A 282 23.85 8.73 -27.90
N LEU A 283 23.59 9.13 -26.65
CA LEU A 283 23.68 8.30 -25.44
C LEU A 283 22.27 8.05 -24.92
N THR A 284 21.95 6.80 -24.55
CA THR A 284 20.63 6.42 -24.05
C THR A 284 20.72 5.56 -22.78
N GLY A 285 19.71 5.69 -21.91
CA GLY A 285 19.52 4.83 -20.74
C GLY A 285 20.71 4.87 -19.76
N ALA A 286 21.21 3.70 -19.37
CA ALA A 286 22.30 3.59 -18.41
C ALA A 286 23.62 4.27 -18.86
N ASN A 287 23.82 4.43 -20.17
CA ASN A 287 25.01 5.10 -20.72
C ASN A 287 24.94 6.63 -20.50
N GLU A 288 23.74 7.21 -20.52
CA GLU A 288 23.53 8.63 -20.21
C GLU A 288 23.83 8.92 -18.74
N GLU A 289 23.35 8.08 -17.82
CA GLU A 289 23.61 8.24 -16.38
C GLU A 289 25.09 8.11 -16.05
N ARG A 290 25.79 7.15 -16.67
CA ARG A 290 27.25 7.00 -16.55
C ARG A 290 28.00 8.22 -17.06
N PHE A 291 27.63 8.71 -18.25
CA PHE A 291 28.23 9.91 -18.83
C PHE A 291 28.05 11.14 -17.92
N ARG A 292 26.84 11.35 -17.38
CA ARG A 292 26.54 12.42 -16.42
C ARG A 292 27.34 12.30 -15.12
N GLY A 293 27.52 11.08 -14.63
CA GLY A 293 28.37 10.80 -13.47
C GLY A 293 29.83 11.21 -13.70
N ILE A 294 30.36 10.98 -14.90
CA ILE A 294 31.75 11.30 -15.25
C ILE A 294 31.97 12.80 -15.42
N ILE A 295 31.07 13.52 -16.08
CA ILE A 295 31.19 14.99 -16.25
C ILE A 295 30.83 15.77 -14.97
N GLY A 296 30.42 15.06 -13.91
CA GLY A 296 30.33 15.58 -12.56
C GLY A 296 29.15 16.52 -12.32
N GLY A 297 27.99 16.24 -12.92
CA GLY A 297 26.70 16.90 -12.63
C GLY A 297 26.65 18.43 -12.80
N LYS A 298 27.71 19.07 -13.30
CA LYS A 298 27.81 20.52 -13.49
C LYS A 298 27.41 21.00 -14.88
N TYR A 299 27.12 20.09 -15.80
CA TYR A 299 26.36 20.44 -16.99
C TYR A 299 24.90 20.44 -16.60
N ASP A 300 24.42 21.59 -16.13
CA ASP A 300 23.01 21.90 -16.32
C ASP A 300 22.74 21.74 -17.82
N PRO A 301 21.64 21.10 -18.24
CA PRO A 301 21.15 21.28 -19.60
C PRO A 301 21.14 22.79 -19.87
N VAL A 302 21.15 23.24 -21.12
CA VAL A 302 20.67 24.59 -21.41
C VAL A 302 19.17 24.62 -21.07
N VAL A 303 18.86 24.62 -19.77
CA VAL A 303 17.63 25.09 -19.18
C VAL A 303 17.82 26.59 -19.20
N SER A 304 16.92 27.27 -19.90
CA SER A 304 16.85 28.73 -19.84
C SER A 304 16.98 29.18 -18.38
N PRO A 305 17.79 30.23 -18.10
CA PRO A 305 18.18 30.59 -16.74
C PRO A 305 16.95 30.66 -15.82
N ALA A 306 17.07 30.08 -14.62
CA ALA A 306 16.02 30.14 -13.61
C ALA A 306 15.57 31.59 -13.42
N ILE A 307 14.33 31.88 -13.84
CA ILE A 307 13.72 33.19 -13.67
C ILE A 307 13.57 33.39 -12.16
N LYS A 308 14.26 34.40 -11.62
CA LYS A 308 14.13 34.82 -10.22
C LYS A 308 12.64 35.06 -9.89
N PRO A 309 12.19 34.83 -8.64
CA PRO A 309 10.81 35.05 -8.26
C PRO A 309 10.37 36.47 -8.65
N VAL A 310 9.34 36.52 -9.50
CA VAL A 310 8.83 37.77 -10.08
C VAL A 310 7.92 38.41 -9.04
N THR A 311 8.41 39.44 -8.36
CA THR A 311 7.57 40.26 -7.46
C THR A 311 6.55 41.05 -8.27
N PRO A 312 5.34 41.34 -7.74
CA PRO A 312 4.32 42.14 -8.44
C PRO A 312 4.84 43.48 -8.98
N ASP A 313 5.81 44.09 -8.30
CA ASP A 313 6.39 45.39 -8.67
C ASP A 313 7.38 45.30 -9.85
N SER A 314 7.89 44.10 -10.17
CA SER A 314 8.80 43.85 -11.30
C SER A 314 8.08 43.58 -12.64
N LEU A 315 6.75 43.46 -12.62
CA LEU A 315 5.91 43.03 -13.75
C LEU A 315 5.69 44.07 -14.85
N ASN A 316 6.11 45.33 -14.67
CA ASN A 316 6.04 46.34 -15.73
C ASN A 316 7.29 46.41 -16.62
N SER A 317 8.27 45.51 -16.43
CA SER A 317 9.53 45.60 -17.17
C SER A 317 9.54 44.69 -18.39
N ARG A 318 9.73 45.29 -19.57
CA ARG A 318 10.13 44.66 -20.84
C ARG A 318 11.19 43.55 -20.66
N SER A 319 12.04 43.69 -19.64
CA SER A 319 13.06 42.74 -19.21
C SER A 319 12.52 41.37 -18.81
N VAL A 320 11.35 41.28 -18.18
CA VAL A 320 10.73 40.00 -17.78
C VAL A 320 10.21 39.26 -19.00
N MET A 321 9.51 39.96 -19.91
CA MET A 321 9.01 39.37 -21.15
C MET A 321 10.15 38.88 -22.06
N ALA A 322 11.28 39.60 -22.08
CA ALA A 322 12.45 39.24 -22.86
C ALA A 322 13.21 38.02 -22.31
N ALA A 323 13.02 37.68 -21.03
CA ALA A 323 13.67 36.55 -20.37
C ALA A 323 12.85 35.26 -20.42
N LEU A 324 11.63 35.29 -20.99
CA LEU A 324 10.78 34.10 -21.08
C LEU A 324 11.37 33.07 -22.06
N PRO A 325 11.38 31.78 -21.70
CA PRO A 325 11.83 30.70 -22.58
C PRO A 325 10.84 30.53 -23.73
N THR A 326 11.10 31.19 -24.86
CA THR A 326 10.27 31.10 -26.05
C THR A 326 10.78 30.02 -27.01
N ILE A 327 9.85 29.25 -27.57
CA ILE A 327 10.11 28.22 -28.57
C ILE A 327 9.46 28.70 -29.87
N PRO A 328 10.25 29.19 -30.85
CA PRO A 328 9.71 29.52 -32.16
C PRO A 328 9.38 28.24 -32.92
N SER A 329 8.26 28.24 -33.64
CA SER A 329 7.89 27.15 -34.55
C SER A 329 7.24 27.69 -35.82
N ASN A 330 7.07 26.84 -36.83
CA ASN A 330 6.31 27.16 -38.03
C ASN A 330 4.80 27.37 -37.78
N LYS A 331 4.30 27.11 -36.58
CA LYS A 331 2.89 27.25 -36.17
C LYS A 331 2.66 28.41 -35.18
N GLY A 332 3.69 29.19 -34.87
CA GLY A 332 3.65 30.32 -33.95
C GLY A 332 4.67 30.22 -32.81
N LEU A 333 4.65 31.22 -31.92
CA LEU A 333 5.51 31.33 -30.74
C LEU A 333 4.89 30.65 -29.50
N TYR A 334 5.68 29.82 -28.82
CA TYR A 334 5.29 29.14 -27.59
C TYR A 334 6.14 29.60 -26.43
N ILE A 335 5.57 29.65 -25.22
CA ILE A 335 6.33 29.88 -23.98
C ILE A 335 6.35 28.57 -23.19
N ASP A 336 7.55 28.05 -22.90
CA ASP A 336 7.72 26.85 -22.09
C ASP A 336 7.45 27.19 -20.62
N VAL A 337 6.47 26.52 -20.02
CA VAL A 337 6.08 26.75 -18.62
C VAL A 337 6.31 25.51 -17.74
N ASN A 338 6.96 24.47 -18.27
CA ASN A 338 7.08 23.20 -17.57
C ASN A 338 7.97 23.26 -16.31
N ALA A 339 8.95 24.17 -16.30
CA ALA A 339 9.83 24.42 -15.17
C ALA A 339 9.41 25.62 -14.31
N MET A 340 8.25 26.25 -14.60
CA MET A 340 7.77 27.39 -13.81
C MET A 340 7.01 26.92 -12.58
N GLU A 341 7.37 27.46 -11.42
CA GLU A 341 6.58 27.32 -10.20
C GLU A 341 5.16 27.87 -10.41
N PRO A 342 4.12 27.29 -9.76
CA PRO A 342 2.73 27.68 -9.98
C PRO A 342 2.44 29.18 -9.81
N GLU A 343 3.10 29.84 -8.86
CA GLU A 343 2.98 31.28 -8.63
C GLU A 343 3.53 32.11 -9.80
N ASN A 344 4.69 31.70 -10.35
CA ASN A 344 5.29 32.37 -11.49
C ASN A 344 4.46 32.18 -12.77
N LEU A 345 3.88 30.99 -12.96
CA LEU A 345 2.96 30.73 -14.06
C LEU A 345 1.71 31.61 -13.96
N GLU A 346 1.13 31.76 -12.78
CA GLU A 346 -0.04 32.62 -12.58
C GLU A 346 0.29 34.10 -12.79
N ASN A 347 1.47 34.56 -12.35
CA ASN A 347 1.94 35.91 -12.62
C ASN A 347 2.19 36.16 -14.11
N LEU A 348 2.72 35.17 -14.84
CA LEU A 348 2.86 35.22 -16.30
C LEU A 348 1.49 35.32 -16.99
N ARG A 349 0.51 34.51 -16.58
CA ARG A 349 -0.86 34.58 -17.14
C ARG A 349 -1.48 35.96 -16.95
N LYS A 350 -1.34 36.55 -15.76
CA LYS A 350 -1.80 37.92 -15.47
C LYS A 350 -1.10 38.94 -16.35
N LEU A 351 0.22 38.82 -16.52
CA LEU A 351 1.01 39.71 -17.36
C LEU A 351 0.57 39.65 -18.83
N LEU A 352 0.39 38.45 -19.38
CA LEU A 352 -0.09 38.28 -20.76
C LEU A 352 -1.49 38.87 -20.93
N SER A 353 -2.40 38.61 -19.97
CA SER A 353 -3.76 39.14 -20.00
C SER A 353 -3.81 40.68 -19.87
N GLN A 354 -3.01 41.27 -18.98
CA GLN A 354 -2.90 42.72 -18.80
C GLN A 354 -2.41 43.45 -20.06
N ASN A 355 -1.58 42.78 -20.87
CA ASN A 355 -1.08 43.30 -22.13
C ASN A 355 -1.95 42.91 -23.34
N GLY A 356 -3.11 42.28 -23.11
CA GLY A 356 -4.01 41.84 -24.18
C GLY A 356 -3.39 40.80 -25.12
N ILE A 357 -2.43 40.01 -24.63
CA ILE A 357 -1.73 38.98 -25.39
C ILE A 357 -2.52 37.68 -25.27
N ASP A 358 -3.18 37.29 -26.35
CA ASP A 358 -4.00 36.08 -26.38
C ASP A 358 -3.15 34.81 -26.49
N TYR A 359 -3.45 33.82 -25.65
CA TYR A 359 -2.75 32.53 -25.60
C TYR A 359 -3.73 31.38 -25.32
N SER A 360 -3.26 30.15 -25.58
CA SER A 360 -3.96 28.91 -25.24
C SER A 360 -3.00 27.94 -24.57
N GLU A 361 -3.45 27.22 -23.54
CA GLU A 361 -2.65 26.18 -22.92
C GLU A 361 -2.71 24.90 -23.74
N LYS A 362 -1.55 24.34 -24.05
CA LYS A 362 -1.45 23.08 -24.80
C LYS A 362 -0.40 22.18 -24.18
N GLU A 363 -0.58 20.88 -24.34
CA GLU A 363 0.50 19.92 -24.17
C GLU A 363 1.23 19.81 -25.51
N SER A 364 2.52 20.16 -25.53
CA SER A 364 3.31 20.15 -26.74
C SER A 364 3.77 18.73 -27.07
N SER A 365 3.31 18.19 -28.21
CA SER A 365 3.84 16.94 -28.75
C SER A 365 5.29 17.05 -29.21
N LEU A 366 5.78 18.27 -29.46
CA LEU A 366 7.16 18.55 -29.86
C LEU A 366 8.16 18.41 -28.69
N ASN A 367 7.68 18.44 -27.44
CA ASN A 367 8.52 18.34 -26.25
C ASN A 367 7.95 17.34 -25.21
N GLY A 368 7.46 16.20 -25.70
CA GLY A 368 7.11 15.05 -24.86
C GLY A 368 5.88 15.22 -23.95
N GLY A 369 4.93 16.10 -24.32
CA GLY A 369 3.72 16.36 -23.52
C GLY A 369 3.90 17.46 -22.47
N THR A 370 4.96 18.27 -22.56
CA THR A 370 5.16 19.42 -21.67
C THR A 370 4.11 20.51 -21.90
N LYS A 371 3.72 21.16 -20.81
CA LYS A 371 2.75 22.27 -20.83
C LYS A 371 3.41 23.52 -21.42
N VAL A 372 2.76 24.11 -22.41
CA VAL A 372 3.19 25.36 -23.07
C VAL A 372 2.03 26.34 -23.17
N LEU A 373 2.35 27.64 -23.19
CA LEU A 373 1.40 28.68 -23.60
C LEU A 373 1.64 28.98 -25.08
N ALA A 374 0.69 28.62 -25.94
CA ALA A 374 0.74 28.88 -27.37
C ALA A 374 0.08 30.23 -27.66
N LEU A 375 0.86 31.21 -28.11
CA LEU A 375 0.33 32.53 -28.48
C LEU A 375 -0.49 32.42 -29.78
N THR A 376 -1.59 33.15 -29.88
CA THR A 376 -2.28 33.32 -31.17
C THR A 376 -1.43 34.19 -32.09
N ALA A 377 -1.74 34.25 -33.39
CA ALA A 377 -1.00 35.14 -34.30
C ALA A 377 -1.06 36.61 -33.84
N GLU A 378 -2.23 37.06 -33.38
CA GLU A 378 -2.42 38.40 -32.80
C GLU A 378 -1.67 38.56 -31.46
N GLY A 379 -1.71 37.53 -30.61
CA GLY A 379 -0.94 37.50 -29.36
C GLY A 379 0.56 37.57 -29.58
N GLU A 380 1.08 36.89 -30.62
CA GLU A 380 2.49 36.91 -30.98
C GLU A 380 2.94 38.31 -31.48
N GLU A 381 2.12 38.99 -32.28
CA GLU A 381 2.41 40.36 -32.71
C GLU A 381 2.42 41.34 -31.53
N LYS A 382 1.43 41.23 -30.62
CA LYS A 382 1.40 42.06 -29.40
C LYS A 382 2.57 41.76 -28.48
N PHE A 383 2.93 40.49 -28.30
CA PHE A 383 4.10 40.06 -27.54
C PHE A 383 5.40 40.65 -28.11
N LYS A 384 5.58 40.62 -29.44
CA LYS A 384 6.71 41.27 -30.13
C LYS A 384 6.64 42.80 -30.05
N GLY A 385 5.45 43.39 -30.04
CA GLY A 385 5.23 44.83 -29.83
C GLY A 385 5.71 45.31 -28.46
N VAL A 386 5.37 44.55 -27.41
CA VAL A 386 5.86 44.77 -26.04
C VAL A 386 7.38 44.61 -25.97
N LEU A 387 7.94 43.55 -26.57
CA LEU A 387 9.40 43.34 -26.61
C LEU A 387 10.18 44.39 -27.40
N SER A 388 9.57 45.00 -28.41
CA SER A 388 10.19 46.06 -29.22
C SER A 388 10.03 47.47 -28.63
N GLY A 389 9.20 47.62 -27.59
CA GLY A 389 8.88 48.92 -27.00
C GLY A 389 8.00 49.79 -27.92
N LYS A 390 7.26 49.17 -28.85
CA LYS A 390 6.36 49.87 -29.77
C LYS A 390 4.95 50.07 -29.20
N ILE A 391 4.65 49.43 -28.07
CA ILE A 391 3.40 49.55 -27.34
C ILE A 391 3.74 50.13 -25.97
N ASP A 392 3.62 51.44 -25.82
CA ASP A 392 3.61 52.10 -24.52
C ASP A 392 2.22 51.93 -23.91
N SER A 393 2.16 51.47 -22.66
CA SER A 393 0.96 51.03 -21.92
C SER A 393 -0.35 51.74 -22.33
N ILE A 394 -1.35 50.97 -22.77
CA ILE A 394 -2.69 51.48 -23.07
C ILE A 394 -3.44 51.75 -21.74
N GLN A 395 -4.16 52.88 -21.67
CA GLN A 395 -4.90 53.35 -20.49
C GLN A 395 -5.81 52.28 -19.86
N PRO A 396 -6.00 52.30 -18.52
CA PRO A 396 -6.85 51.35 -17.82
C PRO A 396 -8.32 51.52 -18.23
N PRO A 397 -9.11 50.42 -18.32
CA PRO A 397 -10.52 50.49 -18.66
C PRO A 397 -11.32 51.28 -17.61
N THR A 398 -12.15 52.23 -18.06
CA THR A 398 -13.00 53.11 -17.24
C THR A 398 -14.27 52.43 -16.71
N LYS A 399 -14.23 51.13 -16.44
CA LYS A 399 -15.31 50.42 -15.76
C LYS A 399 -14.71 49.33 -14.88
N PRO A 400 -15.10 49.21 -13.60
CA PRO A 400 -14.55 48.18 -12.74
C PRO A 400 -14.79 46.82 -13.40
N PRO A 401 -13.75 45.98 -13.55
CA PRO A 401 -13.96 44.63 -14.01
C PRO A 401 -14.81 43.93 -12.95
N VAL A 402 -15.89 43.31 -13.40
CA VAL A 402 -16.58 42.28 -12.63
C VAL A 402 -15.53 41.24 -12.29
N VAL A 403 -15.11 41.18 -11.01
CA VAL A 403 -14.16 40.19 -10.53
C VAL A 403 -14.79 38.83 -10.79
N ASN A 404 -14.19 38.04 -11.68
CA ASN A 404 -14.58 36.66 -11.87
C ASN A 404 -14.00 35.85 -10.69
N THR A 405 -14.79 35.75 -9.61
CA THR A 405 -14.44 35.17 -8.29
C THR A 405 -14.45 33.64 -8.29
N THR A 406 -13.80 32.98 -9.23
CA THR A 406 -13.99 31.53 -9.41
C THR A 406 -13.11 30.65 -8.51
N SER A 407 -12.05 31.18 -7.88
CA SER A 407 -11.16 30.37 -7.02
C SER A 407 -11.27 30.72 -5.54
N SER A 408 -11.96 29.87 -4.78
CA SER A 408 -12.06 29.92 -3.31
C SER A 408 -10.80 29.36 -2.60
N ARG A 409 -9.87 28.79 -3.37
CA ARG A 409 -8.74 27.99 -2.89
C ARG A 409 -7.69 28.76 -2.05
N PRO A 410 -7.28 29.99 -2.40
CA PRO A 410 -6.23 30.70 -1.66
C PRO A 410 -6.61 30.95 -0.20
N TYR A 411 -7.88 31.30 0.04
CA TYR A 411 -8.40 31.59 1.38
C TYR A 411 -8.53 30.33 2.23
N LEU A 412 -8.93 29.21 1.63
CA LEU A 412 -9.07 27.93 2.33
C LEU A 412 -7.70 27.33 2.66
N GLU A 413 -6.71 27.43 1.77
CA GLU A 413 -5.36 26.90 2.00
C GLU A 413 -4.58 27.72 3.05
N ALA A 414 -4.71 29.05 3.04
CA ALA A 414 -4.04 29.96 3.99
C ALA A 414 -4.63 29.90 5.41
N ALA A 415 -5.84 29.39 5.59
CA ALA A 415 -6.50 29.30 6.88
C ALA A 415 -5.79 28.32 7.83
N GLN A 416 -5.37 28.80 9.00
CA GLN A 416 -4.82 27.98 10.08
C GLN A 416 -5.95 27.23 10.78
N THR A 417 -5.77 25.92 10.98
CA THR A 417 -6.79 25.07 11.60
C THR A 417 -6.38 24.59 12.98
N ILE A 418 -7.36 24.51 13.88
CA ILE A 418 -7.22 24.00 15.24
C ILE A 418 -8.13 22.78 15.37
N ARG A 419 -7.56 21.60 15.66
CA ARG A 419 -8.31 20.37 15.95
C ARG A 419 -8.41 20.18 17.45
N THR A 420 -9.63 19.94 17.93
CA THR A 420 -9.90 19.59 19.33
C THR A 420 -10.82 18.37 19.39
N SER A 421 -11.01 17.81 20.58
CA SER A 421 -12.01 16.76 20.81
C SER A 421 -13.46 17.20 20.51
N LYS A 422 -13.72 18.52 20.40
CA LYS A 422 -15.04 19.10 20.09
C LYS A 422 -15.24 19.43 18.61
N GLY A 423 -14.22 19.24 17.76
CA GLY A 423 -14.28 19.51 16.32
C GLY A 423 -13.08 20.27 15.76
N LEU A 424 -13.18 20.63 14.48
CA LEU A 424 -12.22 21.44 13.73
C LEU A 424 -12.69 22.90 13.68
N TYR A 425 -11.77 23.80 14.00
CA TYR A 425 -11.98 25.24 14.02
C TYR A 425 -10.98 25.90 13.08
N ILE A 426 -11.37 27.01 12.46
CA ILE A 426 -10.46 27.87 11.72
C ILE A 426 -10.14 29.08 12.60
N ASP A 427 -8.85 29.29 12.88
CA ASP A 427 -8.38 30.47 13.59
C ASP A 427 -8.37 31.66 12.65
N VAL A 428 -9.15 32.69 12.97
CA VAL A 428 -9.28 33.90 12.16
C VAL A 428 -8.64 35.12 12.82
N ASN A 429 -7.97 34.94 13.97
CA ASN A 429 -7.48 36.07 14.76
C ASN A 429 -6.33 36.85 14.10
N ALA A 430 -5.53 36.18 13.27
CA ALA A 430 -4.45 36.81 12.52
C ALA A 430 -4.89 37.33 11.13
N MET A 431 -6.18 37.17 10.78
CA MET A 431 -6.71 37.57 9.47
C MET A 431 -7.28 38.99 9.52
N LYS A 432 -7.13 39.76 8.43
CA LYS A 432 -7.78 41.07 8.30
C LYS A 432 -9.31 40.88 8.17
N PRO A 433 -10.14 41.84 8.60
CA PRO A 433 -11.60 41.73 8.50
C PRO A 433 -12.10 41.33 7.10
N ASP A 434 -11.56 41.94 6.04
CA ASP A 434 -11.94 41.62 4.66
C ASP A 434 -11.57 40.18 4.26
N ASP A 435 -10.44 39.65 4.77
CA ASP A 435 -10.03 38.26 4.55
C ASP A 435 -10.93 37.28 5.28
N ILE A 436 -11.44 37.66 6.46
CA ILE A 436 -12.42 36.88 7.21
C ILE A 436 -13.73 36.77 6.43
N ASP A 437 -14.20 37.88 5.85
CA ASP A 437 -15.44 37.86 5.06
C ASP A 437 -15.28 37.12 3.73
N ASN A 438 -14.11 37.24 3.09
CA ASN A 438 -13.77 36.44 1.91
C ASN A 438 -13.67 34.94 2.22
N LEU A 439 -13.12 34.58 3.38
CA LEU A 439 -13.08 33.20 3.87
C LEU A 439 -14.48 32.67 4.16
N LYS A 440 -15.34 33.44 4.83
CA LYS A 440 -16.75 33.06 5.08
C LYS A 440 -17.51 32.86 3.77
N ALA A 441 -17.34 33.77 2.82
CA ALA A 441 -17.96 33.65 1.51
C ALA A 441 -17.42 32.41 0.75
N ALA A 442 -16.13 32.11 0.87
CA ALA A 442 -15.54 30.90 0.31
C ALA A 442 -16.09 29.61 0.96
N LEU A 443 -16.21 29.57 2.28
CA LEU A 443 -16.81 28.44 3.00
C LEU A 443 -18.27 28.23 2.57
N SER A 444 -19.08 29.29 2.55
CA SER A 444 -20.48 29.24 2.12
C SER A 444 -20.63 28.80 0.66
N ARG A 445 -19.81 29.32 -0.26
CA ARG A 445 -19.82 28.90 -1.68
C ARG A 445 -19.51 27.42 -1.88
N ASN A 446 -18.71 26.83 -0.99
CA ASN A 446 -18.38 25.40 -1.03
C ASN A 446 -19.35 24.54 -0.18
N GLY A 447 -20.44 25.12 0.31
CA GLY A 447 -21.40 24.43 1.17
C GLY A 447 -20.78 23.92 2.47
N ILE A 448 -19.77 24.62 2.99
CA ILE A 448 -19.16 24.32 4.29
C ILE A 448 -19.88 25.16 5.33
N GLU A 449 -20.72 24.52 6.13
CA GLU A 449 -21.40 25.19 7.23
C GLU A 449 -20.43 25.52 8.37
N PHE A 450 -20.51 26.74 8.87
CA PHE A 450 -19.72 27.21 9.99
C PHE A 450 -20.54 28.08 10.94
N ARG A 451 -20.08 28.21 12.18
CA ARG A 451 -20.59 29.19 13.15
C ARG A 451 -19.43 29.95 13.78
N GLU A 452 -19.56 31.26 13.87
CA GLU A 452 -18.61 32.07 14.65
C GLU A 452 -18.72 31.75 16.13
N ARG A 453 -17.58 31.50 16.77
CA ARG A 453 -17.49 31.29 18.22
C ARG A 453 -16.29 32.03 18.77
N THR A 454 -16.37 32.32 20.06
CA THR A 454 -15.23 32.77 20.85
C THR A 454 -14.64 31.54 21.55
N SER A 455 -13.39 31.19 21.25
CA SER A 455 -12.74 30.00 21.78
C SER A 455 -12.20 30.25 23.18
N ALA A 456 -12.80 29.61 24.19
CA ALA A 456 -12.26 29.62 25.56
C ALA A 456 -10.90 28.88 25.66
N ILE A 457 -10.64 27.94 24.74
CA ILE A 457 -9.41 27.12 24.71
C ILE A 457 -8.22 27.93 24.18
N ASN A 458 -8.48 28.97 23.39
CA ASN A 458 -7.46 29.82 22.81
C ASN A 458 -7.61 31.26 23.31
N GLY A 459 -7.79 31.47 24.62
CA GLY A 459 -7.74 32.79 25.24
C GLY A 459 -8.84 33.78 24.83
N GLY A 460 -10.01 33.32 24.38
CA GLY A 460 -11.12 34.18 23.98
C GLY A 460 -11.02 34.70 22.54
N THR A 461 -10.33 33.99 21.67
CA THR A 461 -10.12 34.37 20.27
C THR A 461 -11.29 33.97 19.37
N LYS A 462 -11.53 34.72 18.30
CA LYS A 462 -12.62 34.44 17.35
C LYS A 462 -12.21 33.29 16.44
N VAL A 463 -13.08 32.31 16.31
CA VAL A 463 -12.89 31.13 15.46
C VAL A 463 -14.13 30.85 14.63
N LEU A 464 -13.95 30.23 13.46
CA LEU A 464 -15.05 29.63 12.70
C LEU A 464 -15.12 28.14 13.04
N ALA A 465 -16.16 27.74 13.79
CA ALA A 465 -16.42 26.36 14.13
C ALA A 465 -17.16 25.68 12.99
N LEU A 466 -16.57 24.67 12.34
CA LEU A 466 -17.19 23.98 11.22
C LEU A 466 -18.16 22.89 11.72
N SER A 467 -19.32 22.74 11.09
CA SER A 467 -20.21 21.58 11.33
C SER A 467 -19.49 20.29 10.95
N GLN A 468 -19.92 19.13 11.46
CA GLN A 468 -19.26 17.87 11.11
C GLN A 468 -19.19 17.65 9.59
N GLU A 469 -20.28 17.92 8.87
CA GLU A 469 -20.32 17.85 7.41
C GLU A 469 -19.39 18.90 6.78
N GLY A 470 -19.38 20.13 7.33
CA GLY A 470 -18.47 21.18 6.92
C GLY A 470 -16.99 20.82 7.09
N GLN A 471 -16.63 20.06 8.13
CA GLN A 471 -15.26 19.59 8.37
C GLN A 471 -14.80 18.59 7.32
N GLU A 472 -15.65 17.64 6.97
CA GLU A 472 -15.36 16.65 5.94
C GLU A 472 -15.19 17.32 4.58
N ARG A 473 -16.09 18.25 4.22
CA ARG A 473 -15.99 19.04 2.99
C ARG A 473 -14.72 19.90 2.95
N PHE A 474 -14.39 20.59 4.04
CA PHE A 474 -13.18 21.41 4.15
C PHE A 474 -11.89 20.57 4.00
N ASN A 475 -11.84 19.39 4.62
CA ASN A 475 -10.68 18.49 4.52
C ASN A 475 -10.49 17.92 3.11
N ARG A 476 -11.57 17.55 2.41
CA ARG A 476 -11.50 17.11 1.00
C ARG A 476 -10.95 18.20 0.08
N ILE A 477 -11.37 19.45 0.31
CA ILE A 477 -10.88 20.60 -0.45
C ILE A 477 -9.38 20.83 -0.17
N LYS A 478 -8.93 20.79 1.09
CA LYS A 478 -7.50 20.87 1.44
C LYS A 478 -6.67 19.72 0.86
N ALA A 479 -7.27 18.54 0.70
CA ALA A 479 -6.62 17.37 0.09
C ALA A 479 -6.55 17.45 -1.45
N GLY A 480 -7.07 18.51 -2.07
CA GLY A 480 -7.01 18.72 -3.52
C GLY A 480 -8.10 17.96 -4.31
N GLU A 481 -9.12 17.43 -3.65
CA GLU A 481 -10.21 16.65 -4.27
C GLU A 481 -11.30 17.55 -4.90
N PHE A 482 -10.89 18.54 -5.70
CA PHE A 482 -11.77 19.65 -6.11
C PHE A 482 -12.80 19.27 -7.20
N GLU A 483 -12.47 18.33 -8.09
CA GLU A 483 -13.35 17.92 -9.21
C GLU A 483 -14.56 17.08 -8.77
N ALA A 484 -14.49 16.41 -7.62
CA ALA A 484 -15.58 15.57 -7.13
C ALA A 484 -16.71 16.35 -6.42
N ALA A 485 -16.44 17.59 -5.97
CA ALA A 485 -17.39 18.37 -5.16
C ALA A 485 -18.42 19.15 -6.00
N LEU A 486 -18.12 19.43 -7.28
CA LEU A 486 -18.98 20.21 -8.18
C LEU A 486 -19.90 19.34 -9.07
N ILE A 487 -19.56 18.05 -9.28
CA ILE A 487 -20.26 17.19 -10.26
C ILE A 487 -21.55 16.55 -9.71
N THR A 488 -21.84 16.65 -8.41
CA THR A 488 -23.04 16.03 -7.80
C THR A 488 -24.23 16.98 -7.62
N LEU A 489 -24.52 17.81 -8.62
CA LEU A 489 -25.83 18.45 -8.78
C LEU A 489 -26.31 18.29 -10.22
N LYS A 490 -27.05 17.20 -10.51
CA LYS A 490 -28.03 17.24 -11.60
C LYS A 490 -29.38 17.70 -11.02
N PRO A 491 -30.09 18.60 -11.72
CA PRO A 491 -31.32 19.21 -11.22
C PRO A 491 -32.46 18.20 -11.23
N SER A 492 -33.15 18.07 -10.09
CA SER A 492 -34.47 17.47 -10.04
C SER A 492 -35.49 18.42 -10.67
N THR A 493 -36.09 17.97 -11.76
CA THR A 493 -37.47 18.28 -12.19
C THR A 493 -37.81 19.78 -12.34
N GLN A 494 -37.64 20.31 -13.55
CA GLN A 494 -38.41 21.47 -14.00
C GLN A 494 -39.89 21.08 -14.08
N VAL A 495 -40.70 21.67 -13.19
CA VAL A 495 -42.12 21.90 -13.42
C VAL A 495 -42.22 22.96 -14.51
N GLN A 496 -42.86 22.60 -15.63
CA GLN A 496 -43.25 23.55 -16.66
C GLN A 496 -44.30 24.50 -16.08
N PHE A 497 -43.95 25.76 -15.93
CA PHE A 497 -44.90 26.86 -16.11
C PHE A 497 -44.43 27.68 -17.30
N ALA A 498 -45.26 27.63 -18.35
CA ALA A 498 -45.21 28.54 -19.46
C ALA A 498 -45.47 29.96 -18.95
N GLU A 499 -44.70 30.93 -19.41
CA GLU A 499 -45.22 32.28 -19.53
C GLU A 499 -44.68 32.95 -20.78
N ALA A 500 -45.61 33.60 -21.45
CA ALA A 500 -45.57 34.01 -22.83
C ALA A 500 -44.70 35.25 -23.05
N ALA A 501 -44.15 35.35 -24.26
CA ALA A 501 -43.62 36.59 -24.79
C ALA A 501 -44.74 37.64 -24.88
N ALA A 502 -44.52 38.81 -24.29
CA ALA A 502 -45.40 39.95 -24.48
C ALA A 502 -45.14 40.62 -25.86
N PRO A 503 -46.20 40.96 -26.61
CA PRO A 503 -46.12 41.67 -27.88
C PRO A 503 -46.14 43.21 -27.70
N THR A 504 -45.50 43.92 -28.62
CA THR A 504 -45.59 45.37 -28.84
C THR A 504 -46.98 45.81 -29.39
N PRO A 505 -47.37 47.10 -29.30
CA PRO A 505 -48.61 47.48 -28.63
C PRO A 505 -49.69 48.21 -29.46
N THR A 506 -50.95 48.12 -28.97
CA THR A 506 -52.07 49.13 -28.96
C THR A 506 -52.72 49.60 -30.28
N PRO A 507 -54.02 50.02 -30.29
CA PRO A 507 -54.73 50.80 -29.24
C PRO A 507 -56.19 50.43 -28.86
N LYS A 508 -56.49 50.66 -27.56
CA LYS A 508 -57.67 51.27 -26.83
C LYS A 508 -59.08 51.30 -27.49
N PRO A 509 -60.23 51.41 -26.75
CA PRO A 509 -60.41 51.85 -25.34
C PRO A 509 -61.56 51.19 -24.49
N GLN A 510 -61.59 51.56 -23.18
CA GLN A 510 -62.73 51.78 -22.25
C GLN A 510 -63.43 50.61 -21.48
N ALA A 511 -63.02 50.43 -20.20
CA ALA A 511 -63.76 50.63 -18.91
C ALA A 511 -65.25 50.16 -18.72
N PRO A 512 -65.77 49.98 -17.47
CA PRO A 512 -65.16 49.72 -16.14
C PRO A 512 -65.94 48.70 -15.22
N ALA A 513 -65.39 48.50 -14.00
CA ALA A 513 -66.10 48.40 -12.68
C ALA A 513 -66.41 47.03 -11.99
N THR A 514 -65.87 46.92 -10.76
CA THR A 514 -66.45 46.43 -9.47
C THR A 514 -66.99 44.98 -9.32
N LEU A 515 -66.54 44.12 -8.40
CA LEU A 515 -66.58 44.05 -6.90
C LEU A 515 -67.69 43.10 -6.36
N ALA A 516 -67.24 42.02 -5.71
CA ALA A 516 -67.78 41.15 -4.63
C ALA A 516 -69.30 40.92 -4.36
N MET A 517 -69.58 39.65 -3.98
CA MET A 517 -70.53 39.08 -2.97
C MET A 517 -71.11 37.74 -3.51
N ALA A 518 -71.45 36.67 -2.78
CA ALA A 518 -71.61 36.34 -1.36
C ALA A 518 -71.52 34.80 -1.16
N ALA A 519 -71.81 34.32 0.05
CA ALA A 519 -71.54 33.01 0.65
C ALA A 519 -72.73 32.01 0.71
N GLN A 520 -72.47 30.88 1.39
CA GLN A 520 -73.37 29.90 2.10
C GLN A 520 -73.85 28.65 1.34
N PHE A 521 -73.41 27.43 1.75
CA PHE A 521 -74.03 26.40 2.67
C PHE A 521 -75.23 25.66 2.02
N GLU A 522 -75.51 24.35 2.15
CA GLU A 522 -75.48 23.41 3.28
C GLU A 522 -75.77 21.94 2.82
N LYS A 523 -75.24 20.91 3.56
CA LYS A 523 -75.80 19.56 3.95
C LYS A 523 -76.41 18.58 2.91
N ALA A 524 -76.52 17.25 3.09
CA ALA A 524 -76.29 16.25 4.16
C ALA A 524 -76.22 14.81 3.55
N ALA A 525 -75.86 13.83 4.39
CA ALA A 525 -75.73 12.34 4.21
C ALA A 525 -77.10 11.62 3.90
N PRO A 526 -77.29 10.26 3.89
CA PRO A 526 -76.45 9.16 4.41
C PRO A 526 -76.52 7.74 3.73
N ASP A 527 -75.82 6.78 4.38
CA ASP A 527 -76.06 5.34 4.62
C ASP A 527 -75.78 4.16 3.62
N SER A 528 -75.28 3.09 4.26
CA SER A 528 -74.85 1.70 3.89
C SER A 528 -76.01 0.77 3.42
N PRO A 529 -75.92 -0.58 3.14
CA PRO A 529 -74.93 -1.59 3.62
C PRO A 529 -74.64 -2.91 2.81
N SER A 530 -73.72 -3.72 3.37
CA SER A 530 -73.77 -5.20 3.55
C SER A 530 -73.25 -6.23 2.50
N ASN A 531 -72.36 -7.10 3.03
CA ASN A 531 -72.34 -8.58 3.05
C ASN A 531 -71.82 -9.50 1.91
N LYS A 532 -70.86 -10.35 2.34
CA LYS A 532 -70.73 -11.83 2.23
C LYS A 532 -70.18 -12.53 0.97
N ALA A 533 -69.21 -13.41 1.29
CA ALA A 533 -69.04 -14.82 0.91
C ALA A 533 -67.99 -15.22 -0.15
N ALA A 534 -67.25 -16.26 0.27
CA ALA A 534 -66.26 -17.12 -0.37
C ALA A 534 -66.56 -17.63 -1.80
N VAL A 535 -65.51 -18.07 -2.52
CA VAL A 535 -65.30 -19.45 -3.01
C VAL A 535 -63.96 -19.57 -3.77
N ASP A 536 -63.45 -20.80 -3.71
CA ASP A 536 -62.24 -21.46 -4.20
C ASP A 536 -61.89 -21.43 -5.72
N ILE A 537 -60.58 -21.66 -5.96
CA ILE A 537 -59.87 -22.44 -7.02
C ILE A 537 -60.02 -22.03 -8.50
N ASP A 538 -58.89 -21.71 -9.17
CA ASP A 538 -58.35 -22.55 -10.27
C ASP A 538 -56.89 -22.19 -10.64
N LEU A 539 -56.10 -23.24 -10.88
CA LEU A 539 -54.72 -23.24 -11.38
C LEU A 539 -54.76 -23.54 -12.88
N ARG A 540 -54.34 -22.61 -13.74
CA ARG A 540 -53.85 -22.93 -15.10
C ARG A 540 -53.13 -21.76 -15.80
N ASP A 541 -51.94 -22.12 -16.30
CA ASP A 541 -51.10 -21.55 -17.36
C ASP A 541 -50.38 -20.18 -17.21
N PRO A 542 -49.03 -20.14 -17.37
CA PRO A 542 -48.22 -18.93 -17.31
C PRO A 542 -47.87 -18.42 -18.71
N ALA A 543 -48.50 -17.32 -19.15
CA ALA A 543 -47.94 -16.51 -20.23
C ALA A 543 -48.50 -15.08 -20.24
N LYS A 544 -47.57 -14.11 -20.17
CA LYS A 544 -47.73 -12.66 -20.44
C LYS A 544 -48.55 -11.83 -19.43
N ALA A 545 -47.86 -11.01 -18.63
CA ALA A 545 -48.12 -9.56 -18.56
C ALA A 545 -47.06 -8.82 -17.72
N THR A 546 -46.41 -7.89 -18.40
CA THR A 546 -45.84 -6.59 -17.99
C THR A 546 -45.92 -6.13 -16.54
N ALA A 547 -44.76 -5.68 -16.04
CA ALA A 547 -44.55 -4.98 -14.79
C ALA A 547 -45.35 -3.67 -14.69
N GLN A 548 -46.07 -3.50 -13.57
CA GLN A 548 -46.61 -2.24 -13.11
C GLN A 548 -46.12 -2.02 -11.68
N SER A 549 -45.32 -0.98 -11.45
CA SER A 549 -44.72 -0.69 -10.15
C SER A 549 -45.77 -0.16 -9.17
N ALA A 550 -46.12 -0.94 -8.16
CA ALA A 550 -46.84 -0.45 -6.99
C ALA A 550 -45.83 0.08 -5.96
N LYS A 551 -46.08 1.30 -5.47
CA LYS A 551 -45.35 1.98 -4.39
C LYS A 551 -45.68 1.28 -3.06
N PRO A 552 -44.73 0.69 -2.31
CA PRO A 552 -45.06 0.06 -1.04
C PRO A 552 -45.31 1.11 0.04
N ALA A 553 -46.42 0.95 0.75
CA ALA A 553 -46.77 1.70 1.94
C ALA A 553 -45.79 1.38 3.08
N ALA A 554 -45.51 2.37 3.93
CA ALA A 554 -44.69 2.22 5.12
C ALA A 554 -45.34 1.21 6.08
N VAL A 555 -44.58 0.20 6.48
CA VAL A 555 -44.95 -0.77 7.53
C VAL A 555 -44.13 -0.42 8.76
N ASP A 556 -44.79 0.03 9.83
CA ASP A 556 -44.17 0.16 11.15
C ASP A 556 -44.00 -1.24 11.77
N ILE A 557 -42.77 -1.59 12.13
CA ILE A 557 -42.45 -2.83 12.83
C ILE A 557 -41.85 -2.49 14.19
N ASP A 558 -42.56 -2.84 15.28
CA ASP A 558 -42.03 -2.70 16.64
C ASP A 558 -41.08 -3.85 16.98
N ILE A 559 -39.79 -3.56 16.93
CA ILE A 559 -38.72 -4.39 17.47
C ILE A 559 -38.67 -4.18 18.99
N GLY A 560 -39.25 -5.11 19.73
CA GLY A 560 -39.51 -5.00 21.17
C GLY A 560 -38.31 -4.59 22.05
N ALA A 561 -38.64 -4.10 23.25
CA ALA A 561 -37.73 -3.49 24.23
C ALA A 561 -36.39 -4.21 24.50
N PRO A 562 -36.30 -5.57 24.51
CA PRO A 562 -35.03 -6.26 24.79
C PRO A 562 -33.96 -6.00 23.73
N VAL A 563 -34.35 -5.92 22.45
CA VAL A 563 -33.46 -5.69 21.32
C VAL A 563 -32.98 -4.23 21.30
N LYS A 564 -33.87 -3.29 21.62
CA LYS A 564 -33.55 -1.87 21.79
C LYS A 564 -32.51 -1.64 22.91
N SER A 565 -32.61 -2.39 24.02
CA SER A 565 -31.67 -2.28 25.15
C SER A 565 -30.26 -2.81 24.82
N ILE A 566 -30.17 -3.93 24.10
CA ILE A 566 -28.89 -4.52 23.69
C ILE A 566 -28.18 -3.62 22.68
N MET A 567 -28.92 -3.01 21.74
CA MET A 567 -28.36 -2.07 20.76
C MET A 567 -27.87 -0.77 21.43
N ALA A 568 -28.56 -0.27 22.45
CA ALA A 568 -28.13 0.91 23.20
C ALA A 568 -26.86 0.64 24.05
N ASP A 569 -26.77 -0.52 24.69
CA ASP A 569 -25.60 -0.88 25.51
C ASP A 569 -24.35 -1.11 24.65
N VAL A 570 -24.50 -1.79 23.51
CA VAL A 570 -23.42 -2.00 22.52
C VAL A 570 -23.00 -0.68 21.87
N GLY A 571 -23.96 0.18 21.51
CA GLY A 571 -23.69 1.53 20.98
C GLY A 571 -22.85 2.38 21.95
N SER A 572 -23.19 2.37 23.25
CA SER A 572 -22.46 3.15 24.27
C SER A 572 -21.02 2.67 24.52
N LYS A 573 -20.74 1.38 24.29
CA LYS A 573 -19.42 0.77 24.47
C LYS A 573 -18.51 0.98 23.26
N VAL A 574 -19.08 1.04 22.06
CA VAL A 574 -18.36 1.36 20.81
C VAL A 574 -17.99 2.85 20.73
N ASP A 575 -18.86 3.75 21.20
CA ASP A 575 -18.66 5.21 21.16
C ASP A 575 -17.48 5.69 22.04
N LYS A 576 -17.10 4.90 23.06
CA LYS A 576 -15.95 5.18 23.94
C LYS A 576 -14.60 4.73 23.37
N GLY A 577 -14.59 3.87 22.34
CA GLY A 577 -13.37 3.20 21.88
C GLY A 577 -12.87 3.59 20.49
N MET A 578 -13.74 4.14 19.62
CA MET A 578 -13.38 4.33 18.21
C MET A 578 -13.90 5.65 17.64
N GLY A 579 -12.98 6.51 17.20
CA GLY A 579 -13.30 7.60 16.29
C GLY A 579 -13.78 7.06 14.95
N ARG A 580 -15.11 7.08 14.77
CA ARG A 580 -15.91 7.16 13.52
C ARG A 580 -15.45 6.37 12.28
N THR A 581 -16.12 5.26 12.01
CA THR A 581 -16.42 4.75 10.65
C THR A 581 -17.91 4.98 10.35
N SER A 582 -18.25 5.96 9.49
CA SER A 582 -19.57 6.60 9.43
C SER A 582 -20.67 5.81 8.68
N THR A 583 -20.36 5.02 7.66
CA THR A 583 -21.42 4.44 6.79
C THR A 583 -22.25 3.34 7.46
N SER A 584 -21.62 2.43 8.21
CA SER A 584 -22.33 1.36 8.95
C SER A 584 -23.10 1.90 10.15
N LEU A 585 -22.59 2.95 10.79
CA LEU A 585 -23.28 3.64 11.88
C LEU A 585 -24.49 4.43 11.39
N TYR A 586 -24.43 5.07 10.21
CA TYR A 586 -25.59 5.77 9.64
C TYR A 586 -26.68 4.82 9.15
N ALA A 587 -26.30 3.72 8.48
CA ALA A 587 -27.26 2.68 8.10
C ALA A 587 -27.86 1.99 9.34
N GLY A 588 -27.04 1.73 10.37
CA GLY A 588 -27.48 1.18 11.66
C GLY A 588 -28.39 2.12 12.45
N ALA A 589 -28.08 3.43 12.49
CA ALA A 589 -28.91 4.44 13.13
C ALA A 589 -30.27 4.57 12.44
N GLN A 590 -30.30 4.62 11.10
CA GLN A 590 -31.56 4.66 10.35
C GLN A 590 -32.38 3.37 10.51
N LEU A 591 -31.74 2.20 10.63
CA LEU A 591 -32.44 0.97 10.98
C LEU A 591 -32.97 0.97 12.42
N SER A 592 -32.23 1.55 13.38
CA SER A 592 -32.67 1.68 14.77
C SER A 592 -33.87 2.62 14.93
N GLU A 593 -34.05 3.54 13.98
CA GLU A 593 -35.20 4.46 13.87
C GLU A 593 -36.35 3.89 13.00
N GLY A 594 -36.24 2.65 12.52
CA GLY A 594 -37.24 2.04 11.63
C GLY A 594 -37.20 2.56 10.18
N ASN A 595 -36.27 3.44 9.84
CA ASN A 595 -36.08 4.01 8.50
C ASN A 595 -35.27 3.07 7.59
N VAL A 596 -35.91 1.96 7.21
CA VAL A 596 -35.31 0.92 6.35
C VAL A 596 -34.93 1.45 4.96
N ALA A 597 -35.74 2.34 4.39
CA ALA A 597 -35.51 2.92 3.07
C ALA A 597 -34.28 3.84 3.05
N GLY A 598 -34.08 4.64 4.09
CA GLY A 598 -32.90 5.47 4.23
C GLY A 598 -31.62 4.64 4.42
N ALA A 599 -31.68 3.57 5.22
CA ALA A 599 -30.56 2.67 5.41
C ALA A 599 -30.15 1.99 4.10
N ALA A 600 -31.14 1.54 3.32
CA ALA A 600 -30.92 0.97 1.99
C ALA A 600 -30.33 2.00 1.01
N ALA A 601 -30.79 3.25 1.03
CA ALA A 601 -30.24 4.33 0.20
C ALA A 601 -28.79 4.67 0.58
N THR A 602 -28.46 4.64 1.88
CA THR A 602 -27.12 4.87 2.41
C THR A 602 -26.13 3.78 1.93
N VAL A 603 -26.59 2.53 1.89
CA VAL A 603 -25.80 1.39 1.37
C VAL A 603 -25.67 1.44 -0.15
N ALA A 604 -26.75 1.78 -0.89
CA ALA A 604 -26.73 1.90 -2.34
C ALA A 604 -25.81 3.04 -2.82
N ALA A 605 -25.74 4.15 -2.08
CA ALA A 605 -24.80 5.24 -2.36
C ALA A 605 -23.33 4.81 -2.20
N ALA A 606 -23.04 3.94 -1.22
CA ALA A 606 -21.71 3.35 -1.02
C ALA A 606 -21.34 2.33 -2.11
N GLU A 607 -22.33 1.61 -2.65
CA GLU A 607 -22.17 0.66 -3.76
C GLU A 607 -21.82 1.37 -5.09
N ALA A 608 -22.44 2.53 -5.35
CA ALA A 608 -22.17 3.34 -6.55
C ALA A 608 -20.72 3.87 -6.60
N GLN A 609 -20.10 4.12 -5.44
CA GLN A 609 -18.68 4.51 -5.35
C GLN A 609 -17.71 3.32 -5.57
N ASN A 610 -18.09 2.10 -5.17
CA ASN A 610 -17.22 0.92 -5.29
C ASN A 610 -17.16 0.32 -6.71
N LYS A 611 -18.14 0.62 -7.57
CA LYS A 611 -18.17 0.13 -8.96
C LYS A 611 -17.04 0.69 -9.84
N LEU A 612 -16.35 1.75 -9.40
CA LEU A 612 -15.19 2.34 -10.07
C LEU A 612 -13.84 1.72 -9.62
N LEU A 613 -13.83 0.92 -8.55
CA LEU A 613 -12.62 0.31 -7.94
C LEU A 613 -12.50 -1.20 -8.18
N SER A 614 -13.50 -1.85 -8.77
CA SER A 614 -13.62 -3.31 -8.83
C SER A 614 -12.80 -4.01 -9.92
N LYS A 615 -11.86 -3.32 -10.59
CA LYS A 615 -10.97 -3.95 -11.60
C LYS A 615 -9.52 -4.20 -11.16
N GLY A 616 -9.14 -3.95 -9.90
CA GLY A 616 -7.71 -4.10 -9.52
C GLY A 616 -7.37 -4.55 -8.10
N VAL A 617 -8.32 -4.72 -7.17
CA VAL A 617 -7.97 -4.89 -5.75
C VAL A 617 -8.71 -6.06 -5.12
N GLN A 618 -8.30 -7.29 -5.43
CA GLN A 618 -8.82 -8.49 -4.74
C GLN A 618 -7.78 -9.28 -3.93
N PHE A 619 -6.57 -8.77 -3.66
CA PHE A 619 -5.58 -9.63 -2.98
C PHE A 619 -4.76 -9.05 -1.82
N ILE A 620 -4.99 -7.83 -1.34
CA ILE A 620 -4.19 -7.29 -0.23
C ILE A 620 -5.09 -6.53 0.75
N GLY A 621 -5.54 -7.21 1.81
CA GLY A 621 -6.39 -6.56 2.81
C GLY A 621 -6.61 -7.30 4.14
N LYS A 622 -5.78 -8.27 4.55
CA LYS A 622 -6.02 -9.00 5.82
C LYS A 622 -4.89 -8.98 6.85
N ARG A 623 -3.96 -8.01 6.82
CA ARG A 623 -2.75 -8.07 7.68
C ARG A 623 -2.39 -6.82 8.47
N VAL A 624 -3.35 -5.92 8.69
CA VAL A 624 -3.19 -4.80 9.64
C VAL A 624 -4.40 -4.79 10.59
N PRO A 625 -4.20 -4.81 11.92
CA PRO A 625 -5.29 -4.61 12.88
C PRO A 625 -6.06 -3.32 12.56
N GLY A 626 -7.38 -3.40 12.43
CA GLY A 626 -8.25 -2.30 11.98
C GLY A 626 -8.71 -2.39 10.52
N ILE A 627 -7.86 -2.84 9.58
CA ILE A 627 -8.25 -2.98 8.17
C ILE A 627 -9.19 -4.19 7.96
N GLY A 628 -8.99 -5.27 8.72
CA GLY A 628 -9.86 -6.45 8.71
C GLY A 628 -11.30 -6.13 9.11
N ALA A 629 -11.49 -5.29 10.13
CA ALA A 629 -12.80 -4.84 10.57
C ALA A 629 -13.53 -4.01 9.49
N ILE A 630 -12.80 -3.16 8.75
CA ILE A 630 -13.36 -2.33 7.67
C ILE A 630 -13.87 -3.21 6.50
N ILE A 631 -13.10 -4.24 6.12
CA ILE A 631 -13.49 -5.16 5.04
C ILE A 631 -14.66 -6.06 5.48
N THR A 632 -14.66 -6.56 6.72
CA THR A 632 -15.79 -7.32 7.28
C THR A 632 -17.06 -6.47 7.31
N VAL A 633 -16.98 -5.20 7.71
CA VAL A 633 -18.12 -4.27 7.68
C VAL A 633 -18.64 -4.06 6.24
N GLY A 634 -17.74 -3.88 5.26
CA GLY A 634 -18.14 -3.73 3.85
C GLY A 634 -18.84 -4.97 3.28
N ALA A 635 -18.31 -6.16 3.53
CA ALA A 635 -18.90 -7.42 3.09
C ALA A 635 -20.25 -7.71 3.78
N THR A 636 -20.35 -7.37 5.07
CA THR A 636 -21.59 -7.52 5.84
C THR A 636 -22.69 -6.59 5.34
N LEU A 637 -22.36 -5.32 5.05
CA LEU A 637 -23.32 -4.36 4.50
C LEU A 637 -23.82 -4.79 3.12
N TRP A 638 -22.94 -5.38 2.30
CA TRP A 638 -23.31 -5.96 1.01
C TRP A 638 -24.30 -7.13 1.17
N SER A 639 -23.96 -8.10 2.03
CA SER A 639 -24.80 -9.28 2.30
C SER A 639 -26.17 -8.88 2.88
N ALA A 640 -26.18 -8.00 3.90
CA ALA A 640 -27.41 -7.50 4.50
C ALA A 640 -28.26 -6.72 3.49
N GLY A 641 -27.63 -5.89 2.64
CA GLY A 641 -28.29 -5.17 1.56
C GLY A 641 -28.93 -6.10 0.52
N ALA A 642 -28.22 -7.15 0.12
CA ALA A 642 -28.73 -8.16 -0.82
C ALA A 642 -29.94 -8.93 -0.24
N GLN A 643 -29.91 -9.29 1.05
CA GLN A 643 -31.04 -9.94 1.72
C GLN A 643 -32.24 -8.99 1.89
N ALA A 644 -31.99 -7.71 2.20
CA ALA A 644 -33.05 -6.71 2.29
C ALA A 644 -33.70 -6.44 0.93
N ALA A 645 -32.91 -6.37 -0.15
CA ALA A 645 -33.41 -6.21 -1.52
C ALA A 645 -34.29 -7.39 -1.98
N GLN A 646 -34.10 -8.58 -1.39
CA GLN A 646 -34.94 -9.76 -1.62
C GLN A 646 -36.17 -9.83 -0.71
N GLY A 647 -36.44 -8.80 0.11
CA GLY A 647 -37.56 -8.77 1.05
C GLY A 647 -37.33 -9.57 2.35
N ASN A 648 -36.14 -10.14 2.54
CA ASN A 648 -35.80 -10.98 3.70
C ASN A 648 -35.26 -10.14 4.86
N LEU A 649 -36.09 -9.22 5.38
CA LEU A 649 -35.67 -8.23 6.39
C LEU A 649 -35.13 -8.86 7.69
N GLY A 650 -35.68 -10.00 8.13
CA GLY A 650 -35.18 -10.72 9.30
C GLY A 650 -33.76 -11.29 9.10
N LYS A 651 -33.45 -11.75 7.88
CA LYS A 651 -32.12 -12.28 7.55
C LYS A 651 -31.11 -11.14 7.34
N ALA A 652 -31.55 -10.03 6.77
CA ALA A 652 -30.72 -8.82 6.65
C ALA A 652 -30.30 -8.26 8.02
N ALA A 653 -31.21 -8.23 8.99
CA ALA A 653 -30.91 -7.81 10.36
C ALA A 653 -29.96 -8.79 11.08
N ALA A 654 -30.15 -10.10 10.86
CA ALA A 654 -29.28 -11.13 11.41
C ALA A 654 -27.85 -11.05 10.83
N GLU A 655 -27.72 -10.81 9.53
CA GLU A 655 -26.43 -10.60 8.85
C GLU A 655 -25.69 -9.38 9.39
N LEU A 656 -26.39 -8.26 9.51
CA LEU A 656 -25.81 -7.04 10.05
C LEU A 656 -25.28 -7.25 11.47
N THR A 657 -26.07 -7.93 12.31
CA THR A 657 -25.69 -8.24 13.70
C THR A 657 -24.46 -9.17 13.74
N ALA A 658 -24.45 -10.20 12.89
CA ALA A 658 -23.37 -11.17 12.82
C ALA A 658 -22.05 -10.55 12.34
N GLY A 659 -22.10 -9.65 11.36
CA GLY A 659 -20.91 -8.95 10.89
C GLY A 659 -20.40 -7.84 11.80
N VAL A 660 -21.27 -7.21 12.60
CA VAL A 660 -20.83 -6.32 13.70
C VAL A 660 -20.09 -7.13 14.77
N ALA A 661 -20.60 -8.31 15.13
CA ALA A 661 -19.95 -9.21 16.08
C ALA A 661 -18.60 -9.72 15.55
N GLU A 662 -18.52 -10.04 14.26
CA GLU A 662 -17.29 -10.43 13.58
C GLU A 662 -16.27 -9.29 13.55
N ALA A 663 -16.71 -8.07 13.20
CA ALA A 663 -15.86 -6.89 13.18
C ALA A 663 -15.32 -6.56 14.57
N ALA A 664 -16.15 -6.66 15.62
CA ALA A 664 -15.74 -6.45 17.01
C ALA A 664 -14.73 -7.50 17.48
N GLY A 665 -14.93 -8.78 17.17
CA GLY A 665 -13.97 -9.83 17.51
C GLY A 665 -12.64 -9.68 16.78
N ASN A 666 -12.66 -9.22 15.52
CA ASN A 666 -11.47 -8.95 14.73
C ASN A 666 -10.63 -7.76 15.24
N VAL A 667 -11.19 -6.91 16.13
CA VAL A 667 -10.45 -5.88 16.87
C VAL A 667 -9.69 -6.48 18.07
N VAL A 668 -10.22 -7.55 18.67
CA VAL A 668 -9.67 -8.17 19.88
C VAL A 668 -8.63 -9.26 19.57
N GLY A 669 -8.72 -9.89 18.39
CA GLY A 669 -7.71 -10.85 17.92
C GLY A 669 -8.24 -11.77 16.81
N PHE A 670 -7.34 -12.29 15.98
CA PHE A 670 -7.70 -13.17 14.87
C PHE A 670 -8.40 -14.45 15.38
N GLY A 671 -9.57 -14.76 14.82
CA GLY A 671 -10.39 -15.92 15.18
C GLY A 671 -11.49 -15.65 16.21
N ALA A 672 -11.39 -14.57 17.00
CA ALA A 672 -12.47 -14.16 17.91
C ALA A 672 -13.69 -13.63 17.12
N GLY A 673 -13.47 -12.96 15.98
CA GLY A 673 -14.55 -12.50 15.10
C GLY A 673 -15.36 -13.65 14.51
N ASP A 674 -14.69 -14.69 14.01
CA ASP A 674 -15.35 -15.87 13.44
C ASP A 674 -16.13 -16.66 14.50
N ALA A 675 -15.60 -16.77 15.73
CA ALA A 675 -16.28 -17.41 16.85
C ALA A 675 -17.52 -16.61 17.30
N LEU A 676 -17.42 -15.28 17.34
CA LEU A 676 -18.56 -14.41 17.67
C LEU A 676 -19.64 -14.44 16.59
N ARG A 677 -19.27 -14.44 15.31
CA ARG A 677 -20.22 -14.60 14.19
C ARG A 677 -20.98 -15.91 14.29
N GLU A 678 -20.27 -17.01 14.57
CA GLU A 678 -20.89 -18.32 14.70
C GLU A 678 -21.77 -18.43 15.95
N GLY A 679 -21.40 -17.74 17.05
CA GLY A 679 -22.24 -17.58 18.23
C GLY A 679 -23.55 -16.83 17.94
N VAL A 680 -23.49 -15.73 17.18
CA VAL A 680 -24.68 -15.00 16.72
C VAL A 680 -25.54 -15.87 15.81
N ARG A 681 -24.92 -16.59 14.86
CA ARG A 681 -25.63 -17.53 13.98
C ARG A 681 -26.35 -18.61 14.79
N ALA A 682 -25.67 -19.25 15.74
CA ALA A 682 -26.26 -20.27 16.58
C ALA A 682 -27.44 -19.73 17.42
N GLY A 683 -27.32 -18.52 17.96
CA GLY A 683 -28.42 -17.85 18.67
C GLY A 683 -29.62 -17.56 17.77
N VAL A 684 -29.39 -17.09 16.54
CA VAL A 684 -30.48 -16.83 15.57
C VAL A 684 -31.14 -18.14 15.12
N VAL A 685 -30.38 -19.20 14.87
CA VAL A 685 -30.92 -20.53 14.56
C VAL A 685 -31.79 -21.04 15.71
N ALA A 686 -31.34 -20.89 16.96
CA ALA A 686 -32.07 -21.36 18.13
C ALA A 686 -33.37 -20.58 18.39
N ILE A 687 -33.40 -19.27 18.08
CA ILE A 687 -34.53 -18.40 18.39
C ILE A 687 -35.52 -18.28 17.23
N ALA A 688 -35.02 -18.15 16.00
CA ALA A 688 -35.83 -17.84 14.82
C ALA A 688 -35.88 -18.98 13.80
N GLY A 689 -35.02 -20.01 13.94
CA GLY A 689 -34.89 -21.10 12.99
C GLY A 689 -33.89 -20.81 11.88
N GLU A 690 -33.37 -21.88 11.26
CA GLU A 690 -32.23 -21.83 10.34
C GLU A 690 -32.46 -20.96 9.09
N LYS A 691 -33.71 -20.76 8.68
CA LYS A 691 -34.06 -19.90 7.53
C LYS A 691 -33.69 -18.43 7.71
N TYR A 692 -33.50 -17.96 8.95
CA TYR A 692 -33.08 -16.59 9.25
C TYR A 692 -31.61 -16.49 9.70
N ALA A 693 -30.89 -17.61 9.71
CA ALA A 693 -29.50 -17.64 10.14
C ALA A 693 -28.62 -16.83 9.17
N PRO A 694 -27.72 -15.99 9.69
CA PRO A 694 -26.70 -15.32 8.87
C PRO A 694 -25.75 -16.37 8.27
N GLU A 695 -25.10 -16.04 7.16
CA GLU A 695 -24.11 -16.85 6.48
C GLU A 695 -22.98 -17.23 7.45
N LYS A 696 -22.48 -18.46 7.26
CA LYS A 696 -21.43 -19.04 8.08
C LYS A 696 -20.17 -18.19 7.99
N SER A 697 -19.33 -18.23 9.02
CA SER A 697 -18.05 -17.52 8.96
C SER A 697 -17.18 -18.02 7.80
N GLY A 698 -16.34 -17.14 7.25
CA GLY A 698 -15.51 -17.45 6.08
C GLY A 698 -14.55 -18.62 6.30
N ILE A 699 -14.18 -18.92 7.55
CA ILE A 699 -13.40 -20.12 7.92
C ILE A 699 -14.23 -21.40 7.76
N ARG A 700 -15.50 -21.38 8.13
CA ARG A 700 -16.40 -22.54 8.02
C ARG A 700 -16.86 -22.76 6.58
N GLU A 701 -17.12 -21.69 5.83
CA GLU A 701 -17.45 -21.77 4.40
C GLU A 701 -16.25 -22.28 3.58
N ALA A 702 -15.03 -21.80 3.87
CA ALA A 702 -13.81 -22.34 3.24
C ALA A 702 -13.57 -23.83 3.59
N ALA A 703 -13.88 -24.24 4.82
CA ALA A 703 -13.80 -25.64 5.23
C ALA A 703 -14.83 -26.54 4.52
N GLU A 704 -16.05 -26.05 4.29
CA GLU A 704 -17.11 -26.79 3.61
C GLU A 704 -16.91 -26.83 2.07
N VAL A 705 -16.38 -25.76 1.46
CA VAL A 705 -15.97 -25.73 0.05
C VAL A 705 -14.78 -26.67 -0.20
N ALA A 706 -13.81 -26.71 0.71
CA ALA A 706 -12.70 -27.68 0.67
C ALA A 706 -13.21 -29.13 0.81
N TYR A 707 -14.20 -29.38 1.66
CA TYR A 707 -14.85 -30.68 1.83
C TYR A 707 -15.63 -31.11 0.56
N GLY A 708 -16.32 -30.17 -0.10
CA GLY A 708 -17.03 -30.40 -1.37
C GLY A 708 -16.09 -30.68 -2.55
N ALA A 709 -14.93 -30.03 -2.60
CA ALA A 709 -13.92 -30.22 -3.64
C ALA A 709 -13.13 -31.54 -3.49
N LEU A 710 -12.91 -32.00 -2.25
CA LEU A 710 -12.16 -33.23 -1.96
C LEU A 710 -12.97 -34.52 -2.07
N SER A 711 -14.31 -34.45 -2.06
CA SER A 711 -15.19 -35.61 -2.24
C SER A 711 -15.36 -36.07 -3.70
N LYS A 712 -14.72 -35.40 -4.67
CA LYS A 712 -14.93 -35.64 -6.12
C LYS A 712 -13.70 -36.06 -6.95
N LYS A 713 -12.58 -36.47 -6.37
CA LYS A 713 -11.47 -37.02 -7.15
C LYS A 713 -10.83 -38.24 -6.48
N GLY A 714 -11.25 -39.41 -6.94
CA GLY A 714 -10.49 -40.65 -6.80
C GLY A 714 -9.46 -40.81 -7.94
N ASP A 715 -8.37 -41.47 -7.60
CA ASP A 715 -7.33 -42.08 -8.44
C ASP A 715 -6.18 -41.19 -8.96
N ALA A 716 -5.05 -41.21 -8.24
CA ALA A 716 -3.71 -41.56 -8.78
C ALA A 716 -2.61 -41.55 -7.69
N ALA A 717 -1.54 -42.30 -7.94
CA ALA A 717 -0.59 -42.89 -6.99
C ALA A 717 0.39 -41.97 -6.22
N ALA A 718 0.72 -42.48 -5.03
CA ALA A 718 1.85 -42.30 -4.11
C ALA A 718 3.05 -41.40 -4.49
N SER A 719 3.27 -40.39 -3.65
CA SER A 719 4.61 -40.00 -3.17
C SER A 719 4.50 -39.44 -1.73
N ALA A 720 5.43 -39.80 -0.86
CA ALA A 720 5.41 -39.45 0.57
C ALA A 720 5.68 -37.95 0.79
N PRO A 721 4.89 -37.24 1.62
CA PRO A 721 5.12 -35.82 1.89
C PRO A 721 6.24 -35.62 2.92
N SER A 722 7.16 -34.71 2.61
CA SER A 722 8.11 -34.11 3.56
C SER A 722 7.34 -33.35 4.65
N SER A 723 7.77 -33.48 5.90
CA SER A 723 7.13 -33.06 7.16
C SER A 723 6.94 -31.55 7.39
N ALA A 724 6.96 -30.71 6.35
CA ALA A 724 6.70 -29.27 6.48
C ALA A 724 5.27 -28.95 6.01
N GLY A 725 4.30 -28.96 6.95
CA GLY A 725 2.95 -28.42 6.73
C GLY A 725 1.80 -29.43 6.73
N ALA A 726 1.86 -30.49 7.54
CA ALA A 726 0.70 -31.36 7.74
C ALA A 726 -0.27 -30.74 8.76
N THR A 727 -1.40 -30.21 8.28
CA THR A 727 -2.50 -29.79 9.16
C THR A 727 -3.11 -31.02 9.87
N ALA A 728 -3.81 -30.81 10.99
CA ALA A 728 -4.49 -31.88 11.76
C ALA A 728 -5.32 -32.88 10.92
N ASN A 729 -5.82 -32.49 9.74
CA ASN A 729 -6.58 -33.34 8.82
C ASN A 729 -5.71 -34.35 8.03
N ASN A 730 -4.38 -34.19 8.00
CA ASN A 730 -3.48 -35.08 7.26
C ASN A 730 -3.07 -36.31 8.08
N TYR A 731 -2.98 -36.20 9.41
CA TYR A 731 -2.51 -37.31 10.26
C TYR A 731 -3.48 -38.49 10.32
N SER A 732 -4.79 -38.26 10.15
CA SER A 732 -5.78 -39.34 10.17
C SER A 732 -5.65 -40.34 9.03
N ASN A 733 -4.98 -39.96 7.94
CA ASN A 733 -4.77 -40.80 6.76
C ASN A 733 -3.43 -41.57 6.80
N LEU A 734 -2.56 -41.29 7.80
CA LEU A 734 -1.30 -41.99 7.95
C LEU A 734 -1.51 -43.34 8.64
N SER A 735 -0.78 -44.35 8.18
CA SER A 735 -0.70 -45.65 8.86
C SER A 735 -0.05 -45.52 10.24
N ARG A 736 -0.27 -46.50 11.12
CA ARG A 736 0.39 -46.56 12.44
C ARG A 736 1.91 -46.42 12.34
N ALA A 737 2.55 -47.05 11.35
CA ALA A 737 3.99 -46.98 11.16
C ALA A 737 4.46 -45.57 10.76
N GLN A 738 3.73 -44.93 9.83
CA GLN A 738 4.03 -43.56 9.40
C GLN A 738 3.84 -42.54 10.55
N LEU A 739 2.81 -42.73 11.38
CA LEU A 739 2.60 -41.90 12.57
C LEU A 739 3.69 -42.12 13.62
N ALA A 740 4.11 -43.36 13.87
CA ALA A 740 5.23 -43.66 14.77
C ALA A 740 6.52 -42.96 14.31
N GLU A 741 6.82 -43.03 13.01
CA GLU A 741 7.99 -42.37 12.43
C GLU A 741 7.89 -40.85 12.49
N ALA A 742 6.72 -40.27 12.20
CA ALA A 742 6.50 -38.83 12.29
C ALA A 742 6.66 -38.33 13.73
N ILE A 743 6.12 -39.05 14.72
CA ILE A 743 6.30 -38.75 16.15
C ILE A 743 7.76 -38.81 16.54
N GLN A 744 8.50 -39.83 16.08
CA GLN A 744 9.91 -40.00 16.43
C GLN A 744 10.84 -38.95 15.79
N LYS A 745 10.41 -38.33 14.68
CA LYS A 745 11.19 -37.30 13.97
C LYS A 745 10.79 -35.87 14.32
N ASP A 746 9.74 -35.67 15.12
CA ASP A 746 9.31 -34.33 15.51
C ASP A 746 10.27 -33.76 16.57
N PRO A 747 11.02 -32.68 16.27
CA PRO A 747 12.03 -32.14 17.18
C PRO A 747 11.45 -31.46 18.43
N THR A 748 10.13 -31.28 18.49
CA THR A 748 9.43 -30.68 19.65
C THR A 748 8.97 -31.74 20.66
N LEU A 749 8.98 -33.02 20.28
CA LEU A 749 8.68 -34.14 21.15
C LEU A 749 9.96 -34.75 21.71
N MET A 750 9.85 -35.45 22.84
CA MET A 750 11.00 -36.17 23.43
C MET A 750 11.34 -37.41 22.58
N ASP A 751 12.64 -37.67 22.37
CA ASP A 751 13.08 -38.84 21.61
C ASP A 751 12.83 -40.16 22.36
N THR A 752 13.06 -40.13 23.67
CA THR A 752 12.89 -41.27 24.59
C THR A 752 11.94 -40.93 25.73
N ALA A 753 11.30 -41.96 26.26
CA ALA A 753 10.45 -41.88 27.44
C ALA A 753 10.76 -43.05 28.39
N LYS A 754 10.56 -42.83 29.69
CA LYS A 754 10.64 -43.88 30.70
C LYS A 754 9.26 -44.46 30.94
N LEU A 755 9.12 -45.76 30.71
CA LEU A 755 7.93 -46.54 31.03
C LEU A 755 8.34 -47.73 31.90
N ASN A 756 7.82 -47.81 33.13
CA ASN A 756 8.21 -48.82 34.12
C ASN A 756 9.74 -48.90 34.32
N ASP A 757 10.36 -47.75 34.59
CA ASP A 757 11.82 -47.57 34.79
C ASP A 757 12.72 -47.97 33.60
N LYS A 758 12.13 -48.36 32.46
CA LYS A 758 12.86 -48.65 31.23
C LYS A 758 12.77 -47.47 30.27
N GLU A 759 13.92 -46.96 29.87
CA GLU A 759 14.03 -45.96 28.80
C GLU A 759 13.82 -46.63 27.43
N MET A 760 12.95 -46.06 26.61
CA MET A 760 12.63 -46.55 25.27
C MET A 760 12.22 -45.40 24.34
N PRO A 761 12.27 -45.57 23.00
CA PRO A 761 11.80 -44.54 22.07
C PRO A 761 10.36 -44.11 22.36
N LEU A 762 10.05 -42.82 22.22
CA LEU A 762 8.71 -42.27 22.50
C LEU A 762 7.62 -43.02 21.73
N SER A 763 7.86 -43.33 20.46
CA SER A 763 6.94 -44.12 19.63
C SER A 763 6.60 -45.49 20.22
N LYS A 764 7.52 -46.11 20.96
CA LYS A 764 7.31 -47.40 21.65
C LYS A 764 6.58 -47.22 22.99
N ALA A 765 6.92 -46.18 23.76
CA ALA A 765 6.23 -45.86 25.00
C ALA A 765 4.75 -45.53 24.75
N LEU A 766 4.43 -44.88 23.63
CA LEU A 766 3.07 -44.56 23.22
C LEU A 766 2.21 -45.78 22.87
N GLU A 767 2.76 -47.00 22.79
CA GLU A 767 1.93 -48.22 22.68
C GLU A 767 1.15 -48.50 23.98
N ASP A 768 1.70 -48.10 25.13
CA ASP A 768 1.01 -48.20 26.41
C ASP A 768 -0.12 -47.17 26.52
N LYS A 769 -1.33 -47.65 26.80
CA LYS A 769 -2.55 -46.82 26.82
C LYS A 769 -2.52 -45.77 27.93
N THR A 770 -1.97 -46.13 29.10
CA THR A 770 -1.89 -45.23 30.26
C THR A 770 -0.92 -44.10 29.97
N PHE A 771 0.30 -44.45 29.54
CA PHE A 771 1.33 -43.49 29.15
C PHE A 771 0.84 -42.53 28.06
N ARG A 772 0.23 -43.06 26.99
CA ARG A 772 -0.26 -42.23 25.88
C ARG A 772 -1.37 -41.27 26.30
N THR A 773 -2.29 -41.71 27.17
CA THR A 773 -3.37 -40.86 27.68
C THR A 773 -2.80 -39.70 28.51
N GLU A 774 -1.83 -39.99 29.37
CA GLU A 774 -1.15 -38.98 30.18
C GLU A 774 -0.31 -38.03 29.31
N PHE A 775 0.37 -38.56 28.29
CA PHE A 775 1.16 -37.79 27.34
C PHE A 775 0.30 -36.77 26.58
N ILE A 776 -0.87 -37.18 26.05
CA ILE A 776 -1.81 -36.27 25.39
C ILE A 776 -2.28 -35.17 26.35
N LYS A 777 -2.63 -35.53 27.60
CA LYS A 777 -3.07 -34.57 28.62
C LYS A 777 -1.98 -33.54 28.94
N ASN A 778 -0.72 -33.96 28.98
CA ASN A 778 0.42 -33.08 29.22
C ASN A 778 0.65 -32.11 28.04
N LEU A 779 0.53 -32.59 26.80
CA LEU A 779 0.60 -31.74 25.61
C LEU A 779 -0.54 -30.71 25.59
N GLU A 780 -1.78 -31.12 25.89
CA GLU A 780 -2.93 -30.21 25.98
C GLU A 780 -2.77 -29.17 27.10
N SER A 781 -2.22 -29.57 28.25
CA SER A 781 -1.92 -28.63 29.34
C SER A 781 -0.84 -27.61 28.96
N ALA A 782 0.21 -28.05 28.25
CA ALA A 782 1.21 -27.14 27.71
C ALA A 782 0.61 -26.21 26.64
N GLN A 783 -0.28 -26.72 25.79
CA GLN A 783 -1.00 -25.88 24.83
C GLN A 783 -1.85 -24.81 25.52
N ALA A 784 -2.56 -25.17 26.59
CA ALA A 784 -3.34 -24.22 27.39
C ALA A 784 -2.47 -23.15 28.09
N LYS A 785 -1.17 -23.42 28.30
CA LYS A 785 -0.17 -22.47 28.81
C LYS A 785 0.47 -21.60 27.71
N GLY A 786 0.02 -21.71 26.46
CA GLY A 786 0.47 -20.88 25.34
C GLY A 786 1.53 -21.50 24.45
N HIS A 787 1.88 -22.78 24.63
CA HIS A 787 2.77 -23.48 23.70
C HIS A 787 2.00 -23.89 22.42
N ASP A 788 2.57 -23.67 21.24
CA ASP A 788 1.96 -24.11 19.98
C ASP A 788 2.25 -25.60 19.74
N LEU A 789 1.36 -26.46 20.25
CA LEU A 789 1.49 -27.93 20.19
C LEU A 789 0.34 -28.60 19.44
N LYS A 790 -0.39 -27.83 18.61
CA LYS A 790 -1.63 -28.28 17.97
C LYS A 790 -1.41 -29.48 17.06
N ASP A 791 -0.33 -29.47 16.28
CA ASP A 791 -0.01 -30.53 15.33
C ASP A 791 0.49 -31.80 16.05
N GLN A 792 1.28 -31.64 17.12
CA GLN A 792 1.74 -32.74 17.96
C GLN A 792 0.57 -33.45 18.63
N ILE A 793 -0.39 -32.69 19.18
CA ILE A 793 -1.61 -33.25 19.78
C ILE A 793 -2.43 -34.00 18.74
N ALA A 794 -2.59 -33.43 17.53
CA ALA A 794 -3.32 -34.10 16.45
C ALA A 794 -2.63 -35.39 16.00
N MET A 795 -1.30 -35.38 15.88
CA MET A 795 -0.49 -36.52 15.48
C MET A 795 -0.56 -37.67 16.50
N VAL A 796 -0.41 -37.38 17.81
CA VAL A 796 -0.49 -38.40 18.87
C VAL A 796 -1.93 -38.93 19.02
N LYS A 797 -2.96 -38.09 18.86
CA LYS A 797 -4.37 -38.55 18.83
C LYS A 797 -4.69 -39.43 17.62
N ALA A 798 -4.12 -39.13 16.44
CA ALA A 798 -4.25 -39.99 15.28
C ALA A 798 -3.58 -41.35 15.53
N TYR A 799 -2.41 -41.35 16.19
CA TYR A 799 -1.73 -42.59 16.60
C TYR A 799 -2.57 -43.43 17.58
N ASP A 800 -3.18 -42.80 18.59
CA ASP A 800 -4.12 -43.47 19.51
C ASP A 800 -5.29 -44.13 18.75
N LYS A 801 -5.90 -43.40 17.81
CA LYS A 801 -7.01 -43.94 17.02
C LYS A 801 -6.61 -45.18 16.20
N GLN A 802 -5.40 -45.18 15.62
CA GLN A 802 -4.88 -46.32 14.86
C GLN A 802 -4.52 -47.53 15.76
N LEU A 803 -4.22 -47.31 17.03
CA LEU A 803 -3.99 -48.39 18.01
C LEU A 803 -5.29 -49.08 18.45
N VAL A 804 -6.39 -48.32 18.52
CA VAL A 804 -7.70 -48.82 18.98
C VAL A 804 -8.53 -49.42 17.82
N ALA A 805 -8.21 -49.08 16.58
CA ALA A 805 -8.88 -49.66 15.41
C ALA A 805 -8.70 -51.19 15.39
N PRO A 806 -9.79 -51.98 15.29
CA PRO A 806 -9.68 -53.43 15.12
C PRO A 806 -8.84 -53.70 13.88
N ALA A 807 -7.90 -54.65 13.99
CA ALA A 807 -7.08 -55.05 12.86
C ALA A 807 -8.00 -55.31 11.66
N PRO A 808 -7.72 -54.73 10.48
CA PRO A 808 -8.57 -54.93 9.31
C PRO A 808 -8.73 -56.42 9.09
N ALA A 809 -9.99 -56.88 9.02
CA ALA A 809 -10.31 -58.29 8.82
C ALA A 809 -9.48 -58.80 7.64
N ALA A 810 -8.68 -59.84 7.88
CA ALA A 810 -7.80 -60.40 6.87
C ALA A 810 -8.66 -60.75 5.63
N THR A 811 -8.49 -60.00 4.55
CA THR A 811 -9.11 -60.32 3.27
C THR A 811 -8.51 -61.64 2.80
N THR A 812 -9.30 -62.70 2.84
CA THR A 812 -8.99 -63.98 2.21
C THR A 812 -8.59 -63.72 0.76
N PRO A 813 -7.42 -64.20 0.29
CA PRO A 813 -7.02 -64.00 -1.10
C PRO A 813 -8.07 -64.62 -2.03
N ALA A 814 -8.54 -63.84 -3.01
CA ALA A 814 -9.37 -64.38 -4.07
C ALA A 814 -8.61 -65.51 -4.81
N PRO A 815 -9.25 -66.63 -5.14
CA PRO A 815 -8.60 -67.74 -5.81
C PRO A 815 -8.05 -67.29 -7.17
N ALA A 816 -6.76 -67.56 -7.39
CA ALA A 816 -6.08 -67.25 -8.64
C ALA A 816 -6.77 -67.95 -9.81
N THR A 817 -7.27 -67.19 -10.78
CA THR A 817 -7.70 -67.70 -12.07
C THR A 817 -6.47 -68.22 -12.82
N ALA A 818 -6.43 -69.54 -13.03
CA ALA A 818 -5.40 -70.20 -13.80
C ALA A 818 -5.45 -69.72 -15.27
N SER A 819 -4.40 -69.04 -15.70
CA SER A 819 -4.14 -68.74 -17.11
C SER A 819 -3.79 -70.03 -17.85
N LEU A 820 -4.57 -70.37 -18.88
CA LEU A 820 -4.32 -71.47 -19.81
C LEU A 820 -2.96 -71.29 -20.53
N PRO A 821 -2.16 -72.36 -20.71
CA PRO A 821 -0.93 -72.29 -21.48
C PRO A 821 -1.22 -72.15 -22.99
N SER A 822 -0.53 -71.21 -23.64
CA SER A 822 -0.52 -71.01 -25.08
C SER A 822 0.11 -72.23 -25.79
N LEU A 823 -0.63 -72.81 -26.75
CA LEU A 823 -0.13 -73.84 -27.67
C LEU A 823 0.93 -73.28 -28.63
N PRO A 824 1.90 -74.11 -29.08
CA PRO A 824 2.92 -73.69 -30.03
C PRO A 824 2.38 -73.73 -31.46
N VAL A 825 2.66 -72.66 -32.22
CA VAL A 825 2.48 -72.63 -33.68
C VAL A 825 3.71 -73.27 -34.32
N MET A 826 3.49 -74.34 -35.10
CA MET A 826 4.43 -74.81 -36.12
C MET A 826 3.73 -74.83 -37.48
N ALA A 827 4.52 -74.44 -38.50
CA ALA A 827 4.27 -74.32 -39.94
C ALA A 827 3.48 -73.08 -40.39
#